data_AF-A0A919HBJ2-F1
#
_entry.id   AF-A0A919HBJ2-F1
#
_cell.length_a   1.000
_cell.length_b   1.000
_cell.length_c   1.000
_cell.angle_alpha   90.00
_cell.angle_beta   90.00
_cell.angle_gamma   90.00
#
_symmetry.space_group_name_H-M   'P 1'
#
loop_
_entity.id
_entity.type
_entity.pdbx_description
1 polymer ?
#
loop_
_entity_poly.entity_id
_entity_poly.type
_entity_poly.pdbx_seq_one_letter_code
_entity_poly.pdbx_strand_id
1 'polypeptide(L)'
;MTALGHDISEPDGPLVDFFTDPGGLWAAIGKQAIVWLADQAPVLIPGVAVAVTGGWVLWSRVRVWRERRLLQGARCVEILAPPAVAPKGGEVLWAQLTGLLRPWWRRITTGQPHLAFEYTFTHTGLAIRLWLPGTVPLGLVRRAVEAAWPGAHTRPTHPAPLIPPGRVVSAGRLRSARPDILPLRTDHPTDPLRALLQAATGMSEDESACVQILARPATGSALRRARRQARMLKSGQPTTRALALTLLLLHRAQPSTTGKQDPDHSTAIRQSATKLAGPQWQCTLTYAATCSTSTERARGAEDVARGRAHALASAFGLYAERNYLARTRLRRPEPHLSARHFPRSRPALLSVPELAALAHLPVDPDAPGLQRAGARSVLPPPPIPEPAPGNAVKPLGRAEAGSRRPVGLHVADARHHLHVMGATGSGKSTLIANLALDDVRQRRGVIVIDPKGDLVTDLLRRLPDTCADRLVLIDPDDPHTPPCLNVLDGTDIDVVVDNITGIFRRIFTAFWGPRTDDLMRAACLTLLKHRQRTHQLVTLADVPRLLGESSYRLRIVPALKDPVLRGFWDWYESMSEPSRAAVVGPVMNKLRAFLLRDFARRTIAAGPSTFDLSHILNGGILLARLPKGALGEETARLLGSFIVAGTWQAAAARARTPERSRIDATLSIDEAHNFLTLPYPLEDMLAEARGYRLSMLLAHQHLAQLPRDLREGISANARNKIFFNTSPEDAAALERHTLPTLSAHDLAHLGPYQAAAHLLANGADTTAFTLTTQPLPAPVPGRAKDLRAAAGGRAGPRPAIRP
;
A
#
# COMPACT_ATOMS: atom_id res chain seq x y z
N MET A 1 -30.31 117.84 -21.22
CA MET A 1 -31.21 117.16 -22.18
C MET A 1 -30.36 116.32 -23.11
N THR A 2 -30.88 115.15 -23.49
CA THR A 2 -30.37 114.11 -24.42
C THR A 2 -29.17 113.27 -23.95
N ALA A 3 -29.51 112.00 -23.69
CA ALA A 3 -28.69 110.90 -23.20
C ALA A 3 -27.98 110.14 -24.33
N LEU A 4 -26.78 109.66 -24.03
CA LEU A 4 -26.07 108.62 -24.77
C LEU A 4 -26.51 107.25 -24.23
N GLY A 5 -27.23 106.47 -25.04
CA GLY A 5 -27.56 105.07 -24.75
C GLY A 5 -26.60 104.14 -25.50
N HIS A 6 -25.77 103.41 -24.75
CA HIS A 6 -25.04 102.25 -25.25
C HIS A 6 -25.97 101.03 -25.21
N ASP A 7 -26.29 100.46 -26.38
CA ASP A 7 -26.92 99.14 -26.48
C ASP A 7 -25.87 98.06 -26.16
N ILE A 8 -26.14 97.29 -25.11
CA ILE A 8 -25.39 96.10 -24.71
C ILE A 8 -26.08 94.92 -25.39
N SER A 9 -25.39 94.25 -26.31
CA SER A 9 -25.84 93.00 -26.91
C SER A 9 -26.01 91.91 -25.83
N GLU A 10 -27.22 91.37 -25.68
CA GLU A 10 -27.49 90.20 -24.85
C GLU A 10 -26.67 89.00 -25.34
N PRO A 11 -26.04 88.22 -24.44
CA PRO A 11 -25.34 87.01 -24.83
C PRO A 11 -26.35 85.87 -25.04
N ASP A 12 -26.78 85.64 -26.27
CA ASP A 12 -27.51 84.43 -26.64
C ASP A 12 -26.58 83.20 -26.53
N GLY A 13 -26.96 82.24 -25.68
CA GLY A 13 -26.21 81.00 -25.54
C GLY A 13 -26.88 79.98 -24.62
N PRO A 14 -26.60 78.67 -24.81
CA PRO A 14 -27.25 77.57 -24.09
C PRO A 14 -27.04 77.59 -22.57
N LEU A 15 -26.02 78.33 -22.11
CA LEU A 15 -25.79 78.57 -20.68
C LEU A 15 -26.79 79.57 -20.09
N VAL A 16 -27.20 80.59 -20.85
CA VAL A 16 -28.21 81.57 -20.43
C VAL A 16 -29.58 80.90 -20.37
N ASP A 17 -29.93 80.10 -21.38
CA ASP A 17 -31.17 79.30 -21.41
C ASP A 17 -31.27 78.27 -20.27
N PHE A 18 -30.14 77.68 -19.83
CA PHE A 18 -30.11 76.76 -18.70
C PHE A 18 -30.39 77.46 -17.36
N PHE A 19 -29.95 78.71 -17.19
CA PHE A 19 -30.16 79.47 -15.96
C PHE A 19 -31.54 80.15 -15.91
N THR A 20 -32.17 80.41 -17.05
CA THR A 20 -33.51 81.04 -17.14
C THR A 20 -34.65 80.02 -17.19
N ASP A 21 -34.50 78.90 -17.93
CA ASP A 21 -35.47 77.80 -17.95
C ASP A 21 -34.78 76.42 -18.15
N PRO A 22 -34.23 75.82 -17.07
CA PRO A 22 -33.59 74.52 -17.15
C PRO A 22 -34.55 73.42 -17.62
N GLY A 23 -35.85 73.52 -17.30
CA GLY A 23 -36.87 72.55 -17.72
C GLY A 23 -37.10 72.59 -19.23
N GLY A 24 -37.21 73.79 -19.80
CA GLY A 24 -37.36 74.04 -21.24
C GLY A 24 -36.14 73.60 -22.04
N LEU A 25 -34.92 73.88 -21.56
CA LEU A 25 -33.68 73.45 -22.21
C LEU A 25 -33.56 71.91 -22.23
N TRP A 26 -33.82 71.22 -21.10
CA TRP A 26 -33.81 69.75 -21.07
C TRP A 26 -34.91 69.15 -21.95
N ALA A 27 -36.07 69.78 -22.06
CA ALA A 27 -37.14 69.36 -22.95
C ALA A 27 -36.79 69.57 -24.44
N ALA A 28 -36.12 70.68 -24.78
CA ALA A 28 -35.65 70.99 -26.13
C ALA A 28 -34.52 70.06 -26.57
N ILE A 29 -33.52 69.83 -25.70
CA ILE A 29 -32.44 68.84 -25.91
C ILE A 29 -33.05 67.44 -26.02
N GLY A 30 -34.02 67.10 -25.17
CA GLY A 30 -34.74 65.83 -25.24
C GLY A 30 -35.48 65.63 -26.56
N LYS A 31 -36.21 66.65 -27.04
CA LYS A 31 -36.89 66.62 -28.35
C LYS A 31 -35.89 66.50 -29.50
N GLN A 32 -34.82 67.29 -29.51
CA GLN A 32 -33.78 67.21 -30.54
C GLN A 32 -33.07 65.85 -30.54
N ALA A 33 -32.79 65.28 -29.37
CA ALA A 33 -32.21 63.94 -29.24
C ALA A 33 -33.16 62.85 -29.75
N ILE A 34 -34.47 62.97 -29.50
CA ILE A 34 -35.48 62.03 -30.01
C ILE A 34 -35.60 62.12 -31.54
N VAL A 35 -35.63 63.33 -32.11
CA VAL A 35 -35.68 63.53 -33.56
C VAL A 35 -34.41 63.00 -34.22
N TRP A 36 -33.23 63.30 -33.66
CA TRP A 36 -31.96 62.78 -34.15
C TRP A 36 -31.88 61.24 -34.06
N LEU A 37 -32.35 60.66 -32.95
CA LEU A 37 -32.43 59.20 -32.81
C LEU A 37 -33.43 58.57 -33.80
N ALA A 38 -34.53 59.25 -34.12
CA ALA A 38 -35.51 58.79 -35.10
C ALA A 38 -34.95 58.84 -36.54
N ASP A 39 -34.25 59.91 -36.90
CA ASP A 39 -33.60 60.07 -38.20
C ASP A 39 -32.45 59.07 -38.41
N GLN A 40 -31.70 58.77 -37.34
CA GLN A 40 -30.59 57.82 -37.37
C GLN A 40 -31.02 56.37 -37.08
N ALA A 41 -32.27 56.13 -36.69
CA ALA A 41 -32.80 54.80 -36.37
C ALA A 41 -32.60 53.76 -37.50
N PRO A 42 -32.80 54.08 -38.80
CA PRO A 42 -32.61 53.14 -39.90
C PRO A 42 -31.17 52.62 -40.02
N VAL A 43 -30.18 53.34 -39.49
CA VAL A 43 -28.76 52.97 -39.53
C VAL A 43 -28.27 52.41 -38.19
N LEU A 44 -28.69 53.03 -37.08
CA LEU A 44 -28.31 52.63 -35.73
C LEU A 44 -28.91 51.28 -35.33
N ILE A 45 -30.18 51.01 -35.68
CA ILE A 45 -30.84 49.75 -35.30
C ILE A 45 -30.16 48.54 -35.96
N PRO A 46 -29.89 48.52 -37.29
CA PRO A 46 -29.13 47.44 -37.90
C PRO A 46 -27.69 47.36 -37.38
N GLY A 47 -27.02 48.50 -37.16
CA GLY A 47 -25.65 48.53 -36.62
C GLY A 47 -25.55 47.91 -35.22
N VAL A 48 -26.47 48.26 -34.32
CA VAL A 48 -26.58 47.66 -32.99
C VAL A 48 -26.96 46.19 -33.08
N ALA A 49 -27.88 45.80 -33.96
CA ALA A 49 -28.25 44.40 -34.16
C ALA A 49 -27.05 43.56 -34.65
N VAL A 50 -26.26 44.06 -35.60
CA VAL A 50 -25.02 43.42 -36.09
C VAL A 50 -23.96 43.36 -35.00
N ALA A 51 -23.76 44.43 -34.22
CA ALA A 51 -22.80 44.44 -33.12
C ALA A 51 -23.19 43.46 -31.99
N VAL A 52 -24.47 43.39 -31.63
CA VAL A 52 -24.99 42.48 -30.60
C VAL A 52 -24.93 41.03 -31.09
N THR A 53 -25.35 40.75 -32.33
CA THR A 53 -25.28 39.39 -32.91
C THR A 53 -23.84 38.95 -33.12
N GLY A 54 -22.97 39.79 -33.69
CA GLY A 54 -21.54 39.53 -33.85
C GLY A 54 -20.85 39.32 -32.50
N GLY A 55 -21.13 40.16 -31.51
CA GLY A 55 -20.64 40.00 -30.14
C GLY A 55 -21.13 38.70 -29.49
N TRP A 56 -22.39 38.33 -29.69
CA TRP A 56 -22.96 37.08 -29.19
C TRP A 56 -22.35 35.85 -29.87
N VAL A 57 -22.15 35.88 -31.19
CA VAL A 57 -21.49 34.82 -31.96
C VAL A 57 -20.05 34.65 -31.50
N LEU A 58 -19.28 35.74 -31.39
CA LEU A 58 -17.90 35.71 -30.91
C LEU A 58 -17.84 35.15 -29.47
N TRP A 59 -18.70 35.63 -28.58
CA TRP A 59 -18.78 35.13 -27.21
C TRP A 59 -19.13 33.64 -27.16
N SER A 60 -20.06 33.18 -28.00
CA SER A 60 -20.44 31.77 -28.10
C SER A 60 -19.31 30.88 -28.62
N ARG A 61 -18.55 31.33 -29.63
CA ARG A 61 -17.41 30.61 -30.19
C ARG A 61 -16.25 30.53 -29.20
N VAL A 62 -15.88 31.64 -28.59
CA VAL A 62 -14.83 31.71 -27.56
C VAL A 62 -15.18 30.78 -26.40
N ARG A 63 -16.44 30.72 -26.02
CA ARG A 63 -16.92 29.83 -24.96
C ARG A 63 -16.81 28.35 -25.35
N VAL A 64 -17.31 27.95 -26.51
CA VAL A 64 -17.21 26.56 -26.99
C VAL A 64 -15.75 26.14 -27.11
N TRP A 65 -14.88 27.04 -27.58
CA TRP A 65 -13.44 26.83 -27.61
C TRP A 65 -12.85 26.60 -26.21
N ARG A 66 -13.22 27.41 -25.21
CA ARG A 66 -12.79 27.20 -23.81
C ARG A 66 -13.25 25.86 -23.26
N GLU A 67 -14.50 25.49 -23.51
CA GLU A 67 -15.07 24.21 -23.06
C GLU A 67 -14.33 23.03 -23.70
N ARG A 68 -14.08 23.05 -25.02
CA ARG A 68 -13.28 22.03 -25.71
C ARG A 68 -11.87 21.94 -25.14
N ARG A 69 -11.22 23.07 -24.86
CA ARG A 69 -9.88 23.10 -24.27
C ARG A 69 -9.82 22.52 -22.86
N LEU A 70 -10.88 22.66 -22.06
CA LEU A 70 -10.97 22.03 -20.75
C LEU A 70 -11.14 20.50 -20.85
N LEU A 71 -11.83 20.03 -21.89
CA LEU A 71 -12.02 18.59 -22.16
C LEU A 71 -10.77 17.93 -22.77
N GLN A 72 -9.94 18.68 -23.49
CA GLN A 72 -8.69 18.17 -24.05
C GLN A 72 -7.75 17.68 -22.93
N GLY A 73 -7.31 16.42 -23.02
CA GLY A 73 -6.45 15.80 -22.02
C GLY A 73 -7.12 15.56 -20.67
N ALA A 74 -8.46 15.58 -20.61
CA ALA A 74 -9.18 15.28 -19.39
C ALA A 74 -8.94 13.84 -18.91
N ARG A 75 -8.92 13.67 -17.59
CA ARG A 75 -8.61 12.40 -16.92
C ARG A 75 -9.65 12.12 -15.86
N CYS A 76 -9.84 10.85 -15.54
CA CYS A 76 -10.63 10.45 -14.40
C CYS A 76 -9.69 9.85 -13.34
N VAL A 77 -10.01 10.07 -12.07
CA VAL A 77 -9.28 9.48 -10.94
C VAL A 77 -10.29 8.70 -10.13
N GLU A 78 -10.13 7.39 -10.12
CA GLU A 78 -10.91 6.51 -9.24
C GLU A 78 -10.29 6.56 -7.85
N ILE A 79 -11.12 6.81 -6.84
CA ILE A 79 -10.71 6.93 -5.44
C ILE A 79 -11.08 5.63 -4.74
N LEU A 80 -10.06 4.90 -4.29
CA LEU A 80 -10.24 3.70 -3.48
C LEU A 80 -10.27 4.12 -2.01
N ALA A 81 -11.36 3.79 -1.32
CA ALA A 81 -11.61 4.28 0.02
C ALA A 81 -10.77 3.52 1.06
N PRO A 82 -10.13 4.20 2.03
CA PRO A 82 -9.45 3.51 3.12
C PRO A 82 -10.44 2.71 4.00
N PRO A 83 -9.96 1.79 4.83
CA PRO A 83 -10.81 0.99 5.74
C PRO A 83 -11.61 1.88 6.67
N ALA A 84 -10.95 2.89 7.24
CA ALA A 84 -11.55 3.93 8.05
C ALA A 84 -11.50 5.26 7.29
N VAL A 85 -12.66 5.84 7.04
CA VAL A 85 -12.80 7.13 6.36
C VAL A 85 -13.02 8.21 7.41
N ALA A 86 -12.17 9.23 7.42
CA ALA A 86 -12.34 10.38 8.31
C ALA A 86 -13.65 11.12 7.99
N PRO A 87 -14.57 11.34 8.95
CA PRO A 87 -15.88 11.95 8.68
C PRO A 87 -15.82 13.33 8.04
N LYS A 88 -14.81 14.14 8.41
CA LYS A 88 -14.59 15.49 7.86
C LYS A 88 -13.63 15.54 6.66
N GLY A 89 -13.21 14.39 6.13
CA GLY A 89 -12.25 14.34 5.02
C GLY A 89 -12.76 15.07 3.76
N GLY A 90 -14.07 15.02 3.48
CA GLY A 90 -14.67 15.77 2.38
C GLY A 90 -14.47 17.29 2.50
N GLU A 91 -14.56 17.86 3.70
CA GLU A 91 -14.31 19.29 3.92
C GLU A 91 -12.86 19.65 3.62
N VAL A 92 -11.92 18.80 4.03
CA VAL A 92 -10.48 18.97 3.75
C VAL A 92 -10.22 18.95 2.24
N LEU A 93 -10.79 17.97 1.51
CA LEU A 93 -10.65 17.86 0.06
C LEU A 93 -11.12 19.14 -0.64
N TRP A 94 -12.37 19.54 -0.39
CA TRP A 94 -12.97 20.68 -1.08
C TRP A 94 -12.36 22.01 -0.65
N ALA A 95 -11.91 22.15 0.60
CA ALA A 95 -11.17 23.33 1.06
C ALA A 95 -9.83 23.46 0.31
N GLN A 96 -9.04 22.39 0.19
CA GLN A 96 -7.76 22.43 -0.53
C GLN A 96 -7.95 22.71 -2.03
N LEU A 97 -8.98 22.13 -2.64
CA LEU A 97 -9.30 22.33 -4.06
C LEU A 97 -9.83 23.74 -4.37
N THR A 98 -10.11 24.59 -3.38
CA THR A 98 -10.45 26.01 -3.63
C THR A 98 -9.31 26.75 -4.32
N GLY A 99 -8.07 26.28 -4.15
CA GLY A 99 -6.88 26.78 -4.86
C GLY A 99 -6.95 26.66 -6.39
N LEU A 100 -7.93 25.95 -6.94
CA LEU A 100 -8.21 25.91 -8.38
C LEU A 100 -8.85 27.21 -8.92
N LEU A 101 -9.20 28.17 -8.05
CA LEU A 101 -9.73 29.45 -8.46
C LEU A 101 -8.67 30.23 -9.26
N ARG A 102 -8.93 30.44 -10.55
CA ARG A 102 -7.98 31.15 -11.42
C ARG A 102 -8.08 32.67 -11.21
N PRO A 103 -6.97 33.42 -11.38
CA PRO A 103 -7.00 34.88 -11.47
C PRO A 103 -7.94 35.39 -12.58
N TRP A 104 -8.45 36.61 -12.43
CA TRP A 104 -9.47 37.16 -13.32
C TRP A 104 -9.07 37.18 -14.80
N TRP A 105 -7.81 37.51 -15.10
CA TRP A 105 -7.27 37.53 -16.46
C TRP A 105 -7.21 36.12 -17.09
N ARG A 106 -6.76 35.09 -16.34
CA ARG A 106 -6.78 33.68 -16.81
C ARG A 106 -8.20 33.15 -17.02
N ARG A 107 -9.19 33.62 -16.25
CA ARG A 107 -10.60 33.24 -16.44
C ARG A 107 -11.16 33.79 -17.75
N ILE A 108 -10.70 34.97 -18.17
CA ILE A 108 -11.08 35.56 -19.46
C ILE A 108 -10.41 34.80 -20.62
N THR A 109 -9.17 34.33 -20.49
CA THR A 109 -8.52 33.63 -21.62
C THR A 109 -8.85 32.14 -21.68
N THR A 110 -8.83 31.44 -20.54
CA THR A 110 -8.90 29.97 -20.47
C THR A 110 -10.13 29.42 -19.76
N GLY A 111 -11.00 30.29 -19.23
CA GLY A 111 -12.16 29.87 -18.42
C GLY A 111 -11.79 29.46 -17.00
N GLN A 112 -12.82 29.08 -16.23
CA GLN A 112 -12.67 28.52 -14.88
C GLN A 112 -12.83 27.00 -14.98
N PRO A 113 -11.83 26.20 -14.56
CA PRO A 113 -11.96 24.75 -14.53
C PRO A 113 -13.02 24.33 -13.50
N HIS A 114 -13.72 23.25 -13.83
CA HIS A 114 -14.64 22.54 -12.94
C HIS A 114 -14.19 21.09 -12.79
N LEU A 115 -14.56 20.47 -11.70
CA LEU A 115 -14.36 19.05 -11.41
C LEU A 115 -15.72 18.34 -11.46
N ALA A 116 -15.72 17.03 -11.67
CA ALA A 116 -16.92 16.21 -11.49
C ALA A 116 -16.66 15.13 -10.45
N PHE A 117 -17.36 15.16 -9.33
CA PHE A 117 -17.38 14.05 -8.38
C PHE A 117 -18.52 13.11 -8.77
N GLU A 118 -18.20 11.85 -9.04
CA GLU A 118 -19.07 10.90 -9.70
C GLU A 118 -19.22 9.64 -8.83
N TYR A 119 -20.44 9.33 -8.45
CA TYR A 119 -20.82 8.03 -7.87
C TYR A 119 -21.38 7.19 -9.00
N THR A 120 -20.73 6.08 -9.35
CA THR A 120 -21.18 5.16 -10.40
C THR A 120 -21.50 3.80 -9.79
N PHE A 121 -22.73 3.35 -10.01
CA PHE A 121 -23.28 2.11 -9.47
C PHE A 121 -23.49 1.11 -10.61
N THR A 122 -23.01 -0.11 -10.39
CA THR A 122 -23.14 -1.25 -11.28
C THR A 122 -23.45 -2.50 -10.45
N HIS A 123 -23.73 -3.64 -11.11
CA HIS A 123 -23.86 -4.92 -10.41
C HIS A 123 -22.61 -5.31 -9.59
N THR A 124 -21.42 -4.83 -9.99
CA THR A 124 -20.15 -5.08 -9.25
C THR A 124 -19.95 -4.18 -8.03
N GLY A 125 -20.79 -3.15 -7.86
CA GLY A 125 -20.73 -2.23 -6.72
C GLY A 125 -20.62 -0.75 -7.12
N LEU A 126 -20.15 0.06 -6.16
CA LEU A 126 -19.95 1.50 -6.25
C LEU A 126 -18.48 1.82 -6.55
N ALA A 127 -18.28 2.58 -7.62
CA ALA A 127 -17.03 3.28 -7.89
C ALA A 127 -17.21 4.79 -7.68
N ILE A 128 -16.25 5.40 -6.95
CA ILE A 128 -16.20 6.84 -6.69
C ILE A 128 -15.08 7.43 -7.53
N ARG A 129 -15.42 8.43 -8.35
CA ARG A 129 -14.54 8.97 -9.37
C ARG A 129 -14.51 10.48 -9.32
N LEU A 130 -13.33 11.04 -9.57
CA LEU A 130 -13.12 12.47 -9.70
C LEU A 130 -12.59 12.78 -11.10
N TRP A 131 -13.45 13.37 -11.92
CA TRP A 131 -13.07 13.84 -13.25
C TRP A 131 -12.35 15.19 -13.18
N LEU A 132 -11.24 15.28 -13.89
CA LEU A 132 -10.34 16.42 -13.94
C LEU A 132 -10.17 16.91 -15.38
N PRO A 133 -10.33 18.22 -15.66
CA PRO A 133 -9.99 18.78 -16.96
C PRO A 133 -8.47 18.75 -17.14
N GLY A 134 -7.97 18.58 -18.37
CA GLY A 134 -6.52 18.41 -18.63
C GLY A 134 -5.64 19.58 -18.19
N THR A 135 -6.25 20.72 -17.89
CA THR A 135 -5.57 21.90 -17.33
C THR A 135 -5.31 21.85 -15.82
N VAL A 136 -5.79 20.82 -15.12
CA VAL A 136 -5.57 20.62 -13.67
C VAL A 136 -4.52 19.53 -13.47
N PRO A 137 -3.41 19.82 -12.75
CA PRO A 137 -2.38 18.81 -12.48
C PRO A 137 -2.92 17.64 -11.63
N LEU A 138 -2.74 16.42 -12.13
CA LEU A 138 -3.16 15.19 -11.42
C LEU A 138 -2.55 15.10 -10.02
N GLY A 139 -1.26 15.44 -9.87
CA GLY A 139 -0.56 15.38 -8.58
C GLY A 139 -1.08 16.35 -7.52
N LEU A 140 -1.78 17.44 -7.90
CA LEU A 140 -2.46 18.31 -6.94
C LEU A 140 -3.66 17.59 -6.33
N VAL A 141 -4.45 16.94 -7.18
CA VAL A 141 -5.68 16.25 -6.75
C VAL A 141 -5.36 14.99 -5.95
N ARG A 142 -4.36 14.20 -6.38
CA ARG A 142 -3.93 13.01 -5.62
C ARG A 142 -3.53 13.36 -4.19
N ARG A 143 -2.71 14.41 -4.03
CA ARG A 143 -2.30 14.90 -2.71
C ARG A 143 -3.49 15.41 -1.90
N ALA A 144 -4.47 16.06 -2.54
CA ALA A 144 -5.66 16.52 -1.84
C ALA A 144 -6.56 15.36 -1.36
N VAL A 145 -6.68 14.29 -2.14
CA VAL A 145 -7.39 13.06 -1.76
C VAL A 145 -6.66 12.34 -0.62
N GLU A 146 -5.35 12.16 -0.73
CA GLU A 146 -4.52 11.52 0.30
C GLU A 146 -4.51 12.32 1.62
N ALA A 147 -4.53 13.66 1.55
CA ALA A 147 -4.62 14.52 2.73
C ALA A 147 -6.02 14.50 3.37
N ALA A 148 -7.07 14.41 2.55
CA ALA A 148 -8.46 14.30 3.03
C ALA A 148 -8.74 12.96 3.70
N TRP A 149 -8.20 11.88 3.13
CA TRP A 149 -8.40 10.51 3.59
C TRP A 149 -7.07 9.76 3.59
N PRO A 150 -6.32 9.79 4.71
CA PRO A 150 -5.07 9.05 4.83
C PRO A 150 -5.26 7.56 4.54
N GLY A 151 -4.49 7.04 3.59
CA GLY A 151 -4.63 5.66 3.12
C GLY A 151 -5.54 5.45 1.92
N ALA A 152 -6.21 6.50 1.42
CA ALA A 152 -6.90 6.44 0.15
C ALA A 152 -5.90 6.31 -1.01
N HIS A 153 -6.19 5.41 -1.94
CA HIS A 153 -5.40 5.25 -3.18
C HIS A 153 -6.14 5.87 -4.36
N THR A 154 -5.37 6.40 -5.31
CA THR A 154 -5.91 7.03 -6.51
C THR A 154 -5.43 6.31 -7.77
N ARG A 155 -6.37 5.76 -8.55
CA ARG A 155 -6.07 5.11 -9.82
C ARG A 155 -6.45 6.03 -10.98
N PRO A 156 -5.49 6.50 -11.80
CA PRO A 156 -5.83 7.26 -13.00
C PRO A 156 -6.49 6.34 -14.02
N THR A 157 -7.63 6.77 -14.55
CA THR A 157 -8.41 6.08 -15.57
C THR A 157 -8.78 7.02 -16.70
N HIS A 158 -9.08 6.47 -17.87
CA HIS A 158 -9.62 7.25 -18.97
C HIS A 158 -11.07 7.63 -18.68
N PRO A 159 -11.52 8.84 -19.09
CA PRO A 159 -12.89 9.27 -18.87
C PRO A 159 -13.87 8.43 -19.70
N ALA A 160 -14.39 7.37 -19.10
CA ALA A 160 -15.45 6.56 -19.69
C ALA A 160 -16.80 7.33 -19.71
N PRO A 161 -17.70 7.01 -20.67
CA PRO A 161 -19.07 7.51 -20.63
C PRO A 161 -19.79 7.00 -19.37
N LEU A 162 -20.54 7.89 -18.71
CA LEU A 162 -21.32 7.54 -17.51
C LEU A 162 -22.59 6.75 -17.82
N ILE A 163 -23.05 6.86 -19.07
CA ILE A 163 -24.24 6.18 -19.59
C ILE A 163 -23.76 5.29 -20.74
N PRO A 164 -23.90 3.95 -20.63
CA PRO A 164 -23.61 3.06 -21.74
C PRO A 164 -24.54 3.34 -22.94
N PRO A 165 -24.05 3.27 -24.19
CA PRO A 165 -24.88 3.45 -25.37
C PRO A 165 -25.91 2.31 -25.49
N GLY A 166 -27.05 2.58 -26.14
CA GLY A 166 -28.08 1.58 -26.44
C GLY A 166 -28.96 1.14 -25.26
N ARG A 167 -28.90 1.83 -24.12
CA ARG A 167 -29.76 1.56 -22.94
C ARG A 167 -30.88 2.59 -22.81
N VAL A 168 -31.99 2.19 -22.20
CA VAL A 168 -33.04 3.13 -21.77
C VAL A 168 -32.50 3.96 -20.61
N VAL A 169 -32.74 5.28 -20.63
CA VAL A 169 -32.19 6.22 -19.64
C VAL A 169 -33.29 7.07 -19.02
N SER A 170 -33.34 7.11 -17.69
CA SER A 170 -34.09 8.11 -16.93
C SER A 170 -33.13 9.01 -16.16
N ALA A 171 -33.25 10.32 -16.32
CA ALA A 171 -32.30 11.28 -15.75
C ALA A 171 -32.95 12.60 -15.32
N GLY A 172 -32.34 13.24 -14.33
CA GLY A 172 -32.77 14.52 -13.81
C GLY A 172 -31.64 15.37 -13.24
N ARG A 173 -31.99 16.60 -12.88
CA ARG A 173 -31.12 17.56 -12.22
C ARG A 173 -31.75 18.03 -10.91
N LEU A 174 -30.92 18.11 -9.88
CA LEU A 174 -31.27 18.66 -8.58
C LEU A 174 -30.80 20.13 -8.50
N ARG A 175 -31.69 21.02 -8.05
CA ARG A 175 -31.45 22.46 -7.96
C ARG A 175 -31.94 23.01 -6.62
N SER A 176 -31.24 24.00 -6.07
CA SER A 176 -31.76 24.76 -4.92
C SER A 176 -33.14 25.32 -5.23
N ALA A 177 -34.13 24.96 -4.42
CA ALA A 177 -35.49 25.45 -4.58
C ALA A 177 -35.64 26.88 -4.07
N ARG A 178 -34.92 27.22 -2.99
CA ARG A 178 -34.90 28.54 -2.36
C ARG A 178 -33.58 29.28 -2.70
N PRO A 179 -33.46 30.59 -2.42
CA PRO A 179 -32.25 31.34 -2.69
C PRO A 179 -31.00 30.66 -2.12
N ASP A 180 -29.92 30.61 -2.91
CA ASP A 180 -28.71 29.86 -2.55
C ASP A 180 -28.00 30.35 -1.28
N ILE A 181 -28.38 31.51 -0.75
CA ILE A 181 -27.88 32.02 0.54
C ILE A 181 -28.36 31.21 1.75
N LEU A 182 -29.44 30.43 1.59
CA LEU A 182 -29.95 29.55 2.64
C LEU A 182 -29.21 28.20 2.58
N PRO A 183 -28.83 27.62 3.73
CA PRO A 183 -28.06 26.39 3.77
C PRO A 183 -28.91 25.14 3.52
N LEU A 184 -28.24 24.10 3.01
CA LEU A 184 -28.64 22.70 3.11
C LEU A 184 -28.17 22.11 4.44
N ARG A 185 -28.79 21.01 4.86
CA ARG A 185 -28.37 20.26 6.04
C ARG A 185 -26.99 19.64 5.83
N THR A 186 -26.03 19.97 6.68
CA THR A 186 -24.67 19.41 6.64
C THR A 186 -24.38 18.44 7.78
N ASP A 187 -25.04 18.62 8.92
CA ASP A 187 -24.84 17.79 10.10
C ASP A 187 -25.87 16.64 10.14
N HIS A 188 -25.35 15.41 10.09
CA HIS A 188 -26.14 14.18 10.02
C HIS A 188 -25.60 13.19 11.08
N PRO A 189 -26.48 12.57 11.89
CA PRO A 189 -26.05 11.62 12.92
C PRO A 189 -25.46 10.33 12.33
N THR A 190 -25.88 9.97 11.12
CA THR A 190 -25.35 8.85 10.34
C THR A 190 -24.98 9.35 8.94
N ASP A 191 -24.14 8.61 8.23
CA ASP A 191 -23.68 9.02 6.90
C ASP A 191 -24.86 9.16 5.91
N PRO A 192 -25.14 10.37 5.38
CA PRO A 192 -26.27 10.58 4.49
C PRO A 192 -26.09 9.88 3.13
N LEU A 193 -24.88 9.45 2.76
CA LEU A 193 -24.66 8.62 1.57
C LEU A 193 -25.29 7.23 1.70
N ARG A 194 -25.57 6.74 2.91
CA ARG A 194 -26.21 5.44 3.10
C ARG A 194 -27.54 5.34 2.36
N ALA A 195 -28.34 6.41 2.33
CA ALA A 195 -29.58 6.42 1.56
C ALA A 195 -29.35 6.33 0.04
N LEU A 196 -28.24 6.92 -0.44
CA LEU A 196 -27.85 6.81 -1.84
C LEU A 196 -27.36 5.40 -2.18
N LEU A 197 -26.58 4.78 -1.29
CA LEU A 197 -26.13 3.39 -1.44
C LEU A 197 -27.33 2.44 -1.48
N GLN A 198 -28.29 2.59 -0.57
CA GLN A 198 -29.51 1.76 -0.52
C GLN A 198 -30.40 1.95 -1.76
N ALA A 199 -30.44 3.15 -2.35
CA ALA A 199 -31.15 3.34 -3.62
C ALA A 199 -30.53 2.54 -4.78
N ALA A 200 -29.24 2.20 -4.66
CA ALA A 200 -28.46 1.50 -5.67
C ALA A 200 -28.21 0.01 -5.36
N THR A 201 -28.66 -0.51 -4.21
CA THR A 201 -28.52 -1.94 -3.88
C THR A 201 -29.42 -2.81 -4.77
N GLY A 202 -28.97 -4.04 -5.04
CA GLY A 202 -29.72 -5.02 -5.82
C GLY A 202 -29.87 -4.70 -7.31
N MET A 203 -28.90 -3.99 -7.92
CA MET A 203 -28.87 -3.77 -9.37
C MET A 203 -28.41 -5.03 -10.10
N SER A 204 -29.14 -5.42 -11.15
CA SER A 204 -28.76 -6.49 -12.07
C SER A 204 -27.63 -6.07 -13.02
N GLU A 205 -27.01 -7.02 -13.75
CA GLU A 205 -25.96 -6.73 -14.74
C GLU A 205 -26.41 -5.77 -15.86
N ASP A 206 -27.72 -5.76 -16.14
CA ASP A 206 -28.38 -4.90 -17.11
C ASP A 206 -28.68 -3.48 -16.60
N GLU A 207 -28.55 -3.25 -15.29
CA GLU A 207 -28.80 -1.96 -14.65
C GLU A 207 -27.49 -1.22 -14.36
N SER A 208 -27.52 0.09 -14.51
CA SER A 208 -26.43 0.96 -14.05
C SER A 208 -26.97 2.33 -13.69
N ALA A 209 -26.40 2.96 -12.67
CA ALA A 209 -26.79 4.31 -12.27
C ALA A 209 -25.58 5.19 -11.99
N CYS A 210 -25.78 6.50 -12.07
CA CYS A 210 -24.78 7.46 -11.69
C CYS A 210 -25.36 8.72 -11.06
N VAL A 211 -24.59 9.31 -10.16
CA VAL A 211 -24.79 10.67 -9.66
C VAL A 211 -23.52 11.46 -9.93
N GLN A 212 -23.66 12.58 -10.63
CA GLN A 212 -22.58 13.48 -10.98
C GLN A 212 -22.79 14.83 -10.30
N ILE A 213 -21.77 15.28 -9.59
CA ILE A 213 -21.70 16.57 -8.91
C ILE A 213 -20.60 17.39 -9.58
N LEU A 214 -20.99 18.30 -10.47
CA LEU A 214 -20.07 19.23 -11.11
C LEU A 214 -19.82 20.40 -10.16
N ALA A 215 -18.56 20.64 -9.80
CA ALA A 215 -18.17 21.69 -8.85
C ALA A 215 -17.08 22.58 -9.43
N ARG A 216 -17.21 23.89 -9.28
CA ARG A 216 -16.12 24.85 -9.55
C ARG A 216 -16.07 25.95 -8.49
N PRO A 217 -14.88 26.49 -8.16
CA PRO A 217 -14.78 27.61 -7.24
C PRO A 217 -15.65 28.80 -7.72
N ALA A 218 -16.42 29.39 -6.82
CA ALA A 218 -17.32 30.47 -7.17
C ALA A 218 -16.54 31.73 -7.57
N THR A 219 -17.03 32.38 -8.62
CA THR A 219 -16.43 33.61 -9.15
C THR A 219 -17.10 34.86 -8.57
N GLY A 220 -16.42 36.01 -8.71
CA GLY A 220 -16.86 37.27 -8.11
C GLY A 220 -18.29 37.70 -8.47
N SER A 221 -18.80 37.38 -9.67
CA SER A 221 -20.18 37.72 -10.05
C SER A 221 -21.23 36.92 -9.27
N ALA A 222 -20.96 35.64 -9.01
CA ALA A 222 -21.83 34.78 -8.19
C ALA A 222 -21.81 35.23 -6.73
N LEU A 223 -20.63 35.52 -6.19
CA LEU A 223 -20.46 36.01 -4.82
C LEU A 223 -21.15 37.38 -4.61
N ARG A 224 -21.03 38.30 -5.57
CA ARG A 224 -21.74 39.60 -5.51
C ARG A 224 -23.26 39.41 -5.50
N ARG A 225 -23.78 38.47 -6.29
CA ARG A 225 -25.22 38.16 -6.31
C ARG A 225 -25.70 37.62 -4.97
N ALA A 226 -24.96 36.65 -4.39
CA ALA A 226 -25.28 36.08 -3.10
C ALA A 226 -25.21 37.12 -1.97
N ARG A 227 -24.17 37.95 -1.93
CA ARG A 227 -24.05 39.07 -0.97
C ARG A 227 -25.19 40.08 -1.10
N ARG A 228 -25.64 40.39 -2.33
CA ARG A 228 -26.81 41.24 -2.55
C ARG A 228 -28.08 40.61 -1.99
N GLN A 229 -28.29 39.31 -2.23
CA GLN A 229 -29.43 38.57 -1.68
C GLN A 229 -29.38 38.51 -0.14
N ALA A 230 -28.22 38.30 0.47
CA ALA A 230 -28.06 38.30 1.92
C ALA A 230 -28.33 39.69 2.54
N ARG A 231 -27.89 40.78 1.90
CA ARG A 231 -28.22 42.15 2.31
C ARG A 231 -29.72 42.41 2.25
N MET A 232 -30.38 41.93 1.20
CA MET A 232 -31.84 42.03 1.03
C MET A 232 -32.59 41.21 2.08
N LEU A 233 -32.09 40.00 2.40
CA LEU A 233 -32.65 39.18 3.48
C LEU A 233 -32.54 39.92 4.81
N LYS A 234 -31.39 40.54 5.10
CA LYS A 234 -31.18 41.34 6.32
C LYS A 234 -32.07 42.59 6.38
N SER A 235 -32.39 43.21 5.23
CA SER A 235 -33.19 44.44 5.17
C SER A 235 -34.69 44.22 4.99
N GLY A 236 -35.17 42.97 4.86
CA GLY A 236 -36.60 42.65 4.72
C GLY A 236 -37.26 43.10 3.40
N GLN A 237 -36.50 43.54 2.39
CA GLN A 237 -37.08 44.08 1.14
C GLN A 237 -37.35 42.99 0.07
N PRO A 238 -38.49 43.02 -0.66
CA PRO A 238 -38.83 42.01 -1.65
C PRO A 238 -37.92 42.03 -2.91
N THR A 239 -37.86 40.88 -3.59
CA THR A 239 -36.79 40.51 -4.55
C THR A 239 -36.92 41.06 -5.98
N THR A 240 -37.98 41.77 -6.34
CA THR A 240 -38.28 42.10 -7.74
C THR A 240 -38.27 43.60 -8.02
N ARG A 241 -37.27 44.06 -8.80
CA ARG A 241 -37.27 45.41 -9.41
C ARG A 241 -38.54 45.69 -10.22
N ALA A 242 -39.14 44.66 -10.82
CA ALA A 242 -40.39 44.77 -11.56
C ALA A 242 -41.57 45.17 -10.66
N LEU A 243 -41.58 44.67 -9.41
CA LEU A 243 -42.61 44.95 -8.40
C LEU A 243 -42.41 46.35 -7.80
N ALA A 244 -41.15 46.76 -7.60
CA ALA A 244 -40.83 48.14 -7.26
C ALA A 244 -41.23 49.13 -8.36
N LEU A 245 -41.00 48.80 -9.64
CA LEU A 245 -41.40 49.64 -10.78
C LEU A 245 -42.92 49.68 -10.94
N THR A 246 -43.64 48.56 -10.75
CA THR A 246 -45.11 48.55 -10.77
C THR A 246 -45.71 49.29 -9.57
N LEU A 247 -45.13 49.18 -8.38
CA LEU A 247 -45.57 49.95 -7.21
C LEU A 247 -45.31 51.46 -7.39
N LEU A 248 -44.19 51.83 -8.04
CA LEU A 248 -43.90 53.22 -8.41
C LEU A 248 -44.88 53.74 -9.47
N LEU A 249 -45.16 52.95 -10.51
CA LEU A 249 -46.11 53.29 -11.57
C LEU A 249 -47.56 53.38 -11.03
N LEU A 250 -47.90 52.56 -10.03
CA LEU A 250 -49.24 52.51 -9.41
C LEU A 250 -49.41 53.45 -8.20
N HIS A 251 -48.42 54.31 -7.88
CA HIS A 251 -48.48 55.26 -6.76
C HIS A 251 -48.93 54.66 -5.41
N ARG A 252 -48.64 53.38 -5.17
CA ARG A 252 -48.98 52.73 -3.89
C ARG A 252 -47.87 52.95 -2.87
N ALA A 253 -48.25 53.42 -1.67
CA ALA A 253 -47.32 53.57 -0.56
C ALA A 253 -46.61 52.24 -0.27
N GLN A 254 -45.28 52.28 -0.13
CA GLN A 254 -44.50 51.11 0.26
C GLN A 254 -44.91 50.71 1.69
N PRO A 255 -45.30 49.45 1.94
CA PRO A 255 -45.60 49.03 3.30
C PRO A 255 -44.31 49.09 4.14
N SER A 256 -44.30 49.93 5.17
CA SER A 256 -43.25 49.99 6.17
C SER A 256 -43.35 48.72 7.04
N THR A 257 -42.49 47.74 6.79
CA THR A 257 -42.42 46.53 7.60
C THR A 257 -41.56 46.76 8.85
N THR A 258 -42.08 47.53 9.81
CA THR A 258 -41.63 47.46 11.20
C THR A 258 -42.58 46.53 11.95
N GLY A 259 -42.40 45.22 11.75
CA GLY A 259 -43.12 44.17 12.47
C GLY A 259 -42.13 43.29 13.21
N LYS A 260 -42.44 42.94 14.47
CA LYS A 260 -41.70 42.05 15.39
C LYS A 260 -40.80 41.05 14.63
N GLN A 261 -39.49 41.14 14.85
CA GLN A 261 -38.51 40.25 14.19
C GLN A 261 -38.78 38.81 14.61
N ASP A 262 -39.29 38.02 13.67
CA ASP A 262 -39.46 36.58 13.79
C ASP A 262 -38.11 35.92 14.16
N PRO A 263 -38.05 35.12 15.26
CA PRO A 263 -36.87 34.34 15.61
C PRO A 263 -36.33 33.51 14.43
N ASP A 264 -37.22 33.02 13.56
CA ASP A 264 -36.83 32.26 12.36
C ASP A 264 -36.15 33.10 11.29
N HIS A 265 -36.48 34.39 11.20
CA HIS A 265 -35.80 35.31 10.30
C HIS A 265 -34.38 35.63 10.80
N SER A 266 -34.23 35.86 12.11
CA SER A 266 -32.93 36.13 12.72
C SER A 266 -31.95 34.96 12.59
N THR A 267 -32.44 33.72 12.75
CA THR A 267 -31.67 32.50 12.55
C THR A 267 -31.28 32.29 11.09
N ALA A 268 -32.20 32.54 10.14
CA ALA A 268 -31.89 32.51 8.71
C ALA A 268 -30.80 33.51 8.31
N ILE A 269 -30.82 34.73 8.86
CA ILE A 269 -29.75 35.73 8.64
C ILE A 269 -28.41 35.18 9.16
N ARG A 270 -28.36 34.68 10.40
CA ARG A 270 -27.13 34.11 10.99
C ARG A 270 -26.57 32.97 10.14
N GLN A 271 -27.41 31.98 9.81
CA GLN A 271 -27.00 30.85 8.98
C GLN A 271 -26.53 31.27 7.58
N SER A 272 -27.18 32.27 6.96
CA SER A 272 -26.74 32.81 5.67
C SER A 272 -25.38 33.51 5.76
N ALA A 273 -25.11 34.22 6.87
CA ALA A 273 -23.84 34.86 7.11
C ALA A 273 -22.72 33.82 7.33
N THR A 274 -22.98 32.78 8.13
CA THR A 274 -22.06 31.65 8.34
C THR A 274 -21.75 30.95 7.02
N LYS A 275 -22.79 30.63 6.22
CA LYS A 275 -22.62 30.01 4.91
C LYS A 275 -21.70 30.83 4.01
N LEU A 276 -21.85 32.16 3.97
CA LEU A 276 -21.08 33.06 3.10
C LEU A 276 -19.69 33.46 3.63
N ALA A 277 -19.34 33.12 4.87
CA ALA A 277 -18.05 33.46 5.46
C ALA A 277 -16.89 32.67 4.83
N GLY A 278 -17.14 31.41 4.46
CA GLY A 278 -16.14 30.52 3.86
C GLY A 278 -16.08 30.55 2.33
N PRO A 279 -15.16 29.76 1.73
CA PRO A 279 -15.10 29.56 0.30
C PRO A 279 -16.41 28.98 -0.26
N GLN A 280 -16.85 29.50 -1.41
CA GLN A 280 -18.08 29.06 -2.08
C GLN A 280 -17.76 28.33 -3.38
N TRP A 281 -18.61 27.37 -3.71
CA TRP A 281 -18.57 26.55 -4.90
C TRP A 281 -19.85 26.69 -5.70
N GLN A 282 -19.71 26.81 -7.03
CA GLN A 282 -20.81 26.67 -7.94
C GLN A 282 -20.97 25.21 -8.31
N CYS A 283 -22.13 24.64 -7.99
CA CYS A 283 -22.38 23.22 -8.10
C CYS A 283 -23.59 22.92 -9.00
N THR A 284 -23.54 21.78 -9.68
CA THR A 284 -24.68 21.20 -10.40
C THR A 284 -24.73 19.71 -10.09
N LEU A 285 -25.90 19.25 -9.63
CA LEU A 285 -26.14 17.86 -9.30
C LEU A 285 -27.05 17.23 -10.36
N THR A 286 -26.57 16.17 -10.99
CA THR A 286 -27.31 15.39 -11.99
C THR A 286 -27.29 13.92 -11.63
N TYR A 287 -28.41 13.24 -11.81
CA TYR A 287 -28.54 11.81 -11.58
C TYR A 287 -29.11 11.14 -12.83
N ALA A 288 -28.70 9.90 -13.08
CA ALA A 288 -29.24 9.08 -14.15
C ALA A 288 -29.25 7.61 -13.74
N ALA A 289 -30.23 6.87 -14.22
CA ALA A 289 -30.29 5.42 -14.15
C ALA A 289 -30.61 4.85 -15.53
N THR A 290 -30.03 3.69 -15.82
CA THR A 290 -30.07 3.03 -17.11
C THR A 290 -30.45 1.57 -16.95
N CYS A 291 -31.16 1.03 -17.93
CA CYS A 291 -31.53 -0.38 -18.00
C CYS A 291 -31.38 -0.88 -19.44
N SER A 292 -30.78 -2.06 -19.62
CA SER A 292 -30.64 -2.72 -20.93
C SER A 292 -31.99 -3.13 -21.49
N THR A 293 -32.15 -3.05 -22.81
CA THR A 293 -33.34 -3.52 -23.54
C THR A 293 -33.12 -4.92 -24.09
N SER A 294 -32.62 -5.86 -23.28
CA SER A 294 -32.58 -7.27 -23.68
C SER A 294 -34.00 -7.81 -23.89
N THR A 295 -34.15 -8.77 -24.81
CA THR A 295 -35.42 -9.23 -25.40
C THR A 295 -36.48 -9.66 -24.38
N GLU A 296 -36.10 -10.10 -23.18
CA GLU A 296 -37.02 -10.55 -22.13
C GLU A 296 -37.56 -9.43 -21.23
N ARG A 297 -36.87 -8.28 -21.10
CA ARG A 297 -37.23 -7.19 -20.17
C ARG A 297 -37.58 -5.85 -20.82
N ALA A 298 -37.64 -5.80 -22.14
CA ALA A 298 -37.89 -4.56 -22.89
C ALA A 298 -39.16 -3.81 -22.45
N ARG A 299 -40.23 -4.52 -22.07
CA ARG A 299 -41.51 -3.92 -21.64
C ARG A 299 -41.47 -3.25 -20.25
N GLY A 300 -40.46 -3.53 -19.42
CA GLY A 300 -40.32 -2.96 -18.06
C GLY A 300 -39.06 -2.11 -17.84
N ALA A 301 -38.14 -2.05 -18.81
CA ALA A 301 -36.87 -1.35 -18.67
C ALA A 301 -37.01 0.16 -18.36
N GLU A 302 -38.02 0.82 -18.93
CA GLU A 302 -38.32 2.23 -18.65
C GLU A 302 -38.76 2.48 -17.20
N ASP A 303 -39.61 1.61 -16.67
CA ASP A 303 -40.13 1.74 -15.31
C ASP A 303 -39.05 1.40 -14.28
N VAL A 304 -38.21 0.41 -14.55
CA VAL A 304 -37.02 0.10 -13.74
C VAL A 304 -36.07 1.30 -13.72
N ALA A 305 -35.68 1.83 -14.88
CA ALA A 305 -34.80 3.01 -14.97
C ALA A 305 -35.43 4.23 -14.27
N ARG A 306 -36.73 4.45 -14.42
CA ARG A 306 -37.46 5.54 -13.76
C ARG A 306 -37.52 5.37 -12.25
N GLY A 307 -37.82 4.17 -11.76
CA GLY A 307 -37.86 3.82 -10.34
C GLY A 307 -36.51 4.03 -9.68
N ARG A 308 -35.43 3.54 -10.28
CA ARG A 308 -34.05 3.77 -9.81
C ARG A 308 -33.67 5.25 -9.80
N ALA A 309 -33.96 5.98 -10.88
CA ALA A 309 -33.71 7.43 -10.93
C ALA A 309 -34.51 8.19 -9.86
N HIS A 310 -35.73 7.76 -9.57
CA HIS A 310 -36.55 8.34 -8.50
C HIS A 310 -35.94 8.07 -7.12
N ALA A 311 -35.52 6.84 -6.84
CA ALA A 311 -34.88 6.45 -5.58
C ALA A 311 -33.60 7.27 -5.31
N LEU A 312 -32.72 7.41 -6.32
CA LEU A 312 -31.50 8.22 -6.22
C LEU A 312 -31.82 9.68 -5.89
N ALA A 313 -32.83 10.26 -6.56
CA ALA A 313 -33.24 11.64 -6.30
C ALA A 313 -33.91 11.82 -4.93
N SER A 314 -34.54 10.77 -4.39
CA SER A 314 -35.14 10.75 -3.04
C SER A 314 -34.11 10.68 -1.93
N ALA A 315 -32.97 10.03 -2.15
CA ALA A 315 -31.86 10.03 -1.19
C ALA A 315 -31.39 11.45 -0.85
N PHE A 316 -31.45 12.39 -1.80
CA PHE A 316 -31.07 13.78 -1.59
C PHE A 316 -32.09 14.61 -0.77
N GLY A 317 -33.23 14.03 -0.40
CA GLY A 317 -34.19 14.66 0.51
C GLY A 317 -33.65 14.86 1.92
N LEU A 318 -32.70 14.02 2.36
CA LEU A 318 -32.07 14.11 3.69
C LEU A 318 -31.30 15.42 3.91
N TYR A 319 -30.85 16.07 2.84
CA TYR A 319 -30.12 17.34 2.89
C TYR A 319 -31.04 18.57 3.00
N ALA A 320 -32.35 18.37 3.08
CA ALA A 320 -33.30 19.47 3.25
C ALA A 320 -33.19 20.08 4.65
N GLU A 321 -33.03 21.40 4.70
CA GLU A 321 -33.12 22.22 5.92
C GLU A 321 -33.87 23.52 5.56
N ARG A 322 -33.23 24.68 5.65
CA ARG A 322 -33.81 25.96 5.19
C ARG A 322 -33.87 26.03 3.67
N ASN A 323 -33.02 25.29 2.97
CA ASN A 323 -33.09 25.05 1.53
C ASN A 323 -33.25 23.55 1.25
N TYR A 324 -33.71 23.20 0.06
CA TYR A 324 -33.87 21.82 -0.39
C TYR A 324 -33.64 21.71 -1.90
N LEU A 325 -33.40 20.49 -2.37
CA LEU A 325 -33.06 20.19 -3.75
C LEU A 325 -34.31 19.78 -4.55
N ALA A 326 -34.82 20.70 -5.36
CA ALA A 326 -35.93 20.45 -6.29
C ALA A 326 -35.48 19.67 -7.53
N ARG A 327 -36.31 18.71 -7.96
CA ARG A 327 -36.04 17.84 -9.11
C ARG A 327 -36.54 18.48 -10.40
N THR A 328 -35.74 18.37 -11.46
CA THR A 328 -36.10 18.80 -12.82
C THR A 328 -35.68 17.73 -13.83
N ARG A 329 -36.56 17.40 -14.79
CA ARG A 329 -36.28 16.34 -15.79
C ARG A 329 -35.20 16.80 -16.79
N LEU A 330 -34.29 15.91 -17.15
CA LEU A 330 -33.26 16.17 -18.16
C LEU A 330 -33.61 15.45 -19.47
N ARG A 331 -34.01 16.19 -20.51
CA ARG A 331 -34.53 15.61 -21.77
C ARG A 331 -33.46 14.97 -22.68
N ARG A 332 -32.17 15.33 -22.55
CA ARG A 332 -31.05 14.79 -23.34
C ARG A 332 -29.84 14.51 -22.45
N PRO A 333 -29.84 13.44 -21.65
CA PRO A 333 -28.85 13.23 -20.59
C PRO A 333 -27.46 12.85 -21.08
N GLU A 334 -27.35 12.03 -22.12
CA GLU A 334 -26.10 11.37 -22.53
C GLU A 334 -25.00 12.36 -22.96
N PRO A 335 -25.24 13.37 -23.83
CA PRO A 335 -24.22 14.36 -24.17
C PRO A 335 -23.80 15.24 -22.98
N HIS A 336 -24.71 15.46 -22.02
CA HIS A 336 -24.45 16.32 -20.87
C HIS A 336 -23.62 15.63 -19.79
N LEU A 337 -23.97 14.38 -19.48
CA LEU A 337 -23.31 13.58 -18.44
C LEU A 337 -21.96 13.06 -18.92
N SER A 338 -21.89 12.46 -20.12
CA SER A 338 -20.65 11.87 -20.64
C SER A 338 -19.57 12.93 -20.92
N ALA A 339 -19.97 14.11 -21.42
CA ALA A 339 -19.05 15.22 -21.65
C ALA A 339 -18.79 16.09 -20.40
N ARG A 340 -19.41 15.77 -19.24
CA ARG A 340 -19.26 16.54 -17.98
C ARG A 340 -19.42 18.05 -18.16
N HIS A 341 -20.37 18.47 -18.98
CA HIS A 341 -20.51 19.88 -19.35
C HIS A 341 -21.13 20.70 -18.21
N PHE A 342 -20.42 21.73 -17.73
CA PHE A 342 -20.93 22.62 -16.68
C PHE A 342 -22.08 23.50 -17.22
N PRO A 343 -23.31 23.37 -16.69
CA PRO A 343 -24.48 23.97 -17.32
C PRO A 343 -24.55 25.50 -17.20
N ARG A 344 -25.29 26.10 -18.13
CA ARG A 344 -25.53 27.55 -18.23
C ARG A 344 -26.48 28.09 -17.17
N SER A 345 -27.51 27.31 -16.84
CA SER A 345 -28.66 27.81 -16.08
C SER A 345 -28.51 27.51 -14.58
N ARG A 346 -28.48 28.60 -13.79
CA ARG A 346 -28.55 28.66 -12.31
C ARG A 346 -27.84 27.49 -11.60
N PRO A 347 -26.49 27.46 -11.57
CA PRO A 347 -25.77 26.55 -10.67
C PRO A 347 -26.06 26.93 -9.21
N ALA A 348 -26.18 25.94 -8.35
CA ALA A 348 -26.33 26.14 -6.91
C ALA A 348 -25.05 26.75 -6.33
N LEU A 349 -25.17 27.60 -5.32
CA LEU A 349 -24.02 28.10 -4.57
C LEU A 349 -23.95 27.36 -3.23
N LEU A 350 -22.92 26.54 -3.06
CA LEU A 350 -22.70 25.70 -1.89
C LEU A 350 -21.41 26.13 -1.17
N SER A 351 -21.46 26.14 0.15
CA SER A 351 -20.28 26.23 1.01
C SER A 351 -19.49 24.91 1.00
N VAL A 352 -18.26 24.93 1.54
CA VAL A 352 -17.44 23.72 1.67
C VAL A 352 -18.14 22.61 2.46
N PRO A 353 -18.76 22.85 3.64
CA PRO A 353 -19.50 21.82 4.36
C PRO A 353 -20.68 21.23 3.57
N GLU A 354 -21.43 22.06 2.85
CA GLU A 354 -22.56 21.57 2.02
C GLU A 354 -22.10 20.74 0.83
N LEU A 355 -21.01 21.14 0.18
CA LEU A 355 -20.43 20.36 -0.91
C LEU A 355 -19.80 19.07 -0.38
N ALA A 356 -19.12 19.13 0.76
CA ALA A 356 -18.52 17.97 1.40
C ALA A 356 -19.58 16.94 1.81
N ALA A 357 -20.72 17.36 2.36
CA ALA A 357 -21.83 16.47 2.71
C ALA A 357 -22.43 15.76 1.49
N LEU A 358 -22.37 16.36 0.30
CA LEU A 358 -22.88 15.76 -0.94
C LEU A 358 -21.82 14.92 -1.68
N ALA A 359 -20.54 15.26 -1.50
CA ALA A 359 -19.42 14.74 -2.27
C ALA A 359 -18.24 14.34 -1.34
N HIS A 360 -18.38 13.19 -0.67
CA HIS A 360 -17.38 12.57 0.20
C HIS A 360 -17.29 11.06 -0.02
N LEU A 361 -16.32 10.40 0.62
CA LEU A 361 -16.27 8.94 0.69
C LEU A 361 -17.22 8.44 1.79
N PRO A 362 -17.92 7.30 1.60
CA PRO A 362 -18.76 6.72 2.63
C PRO A 362 -17.98 6.49 3.93
N VAL A 363 -18.52 6.97 5.05
CA VAL A 363 -17.93 6.83 6.39
C VAL A 363 -18.20 5.44 6.97
N ASP A 364 -19.30 4.82 6.55
CA ASP A 364 -19.72 3.49 7.00
C ASP A 364 -18.73 2.39 6.54
N PRO A 365 -18.11 1.62 7.46
CA PRO A 365 -17.22 0.51 7.11
C PRO A 365 -17.93 -0.64 6.38
N ASP A 366 -19.26 -0.73 6.44
CA ASP A 366 -20.03 -1.77 5.77
C ASP A 366 -20.72 -1.29 4.50
N ALA A 367 -20.28 -0.16 3.92
CA ALA A 367 -20.82 0.39 2.67
C ALA A 367 -20.81 -0.67 1.55
N PRO A 368 -21.99 -1.17 1.10
CA PRO A 368 -22.06 -2.31 0.19
C PRO A 368 -21.50 -1.97 -1.19
N GLY A 369 -20.66 -2.87 -1.73
CA GLY A 369 -20.08 -2.75 -3.06
C GLY A 369 -19.03 -1.65 -3.22
N LEU A 370 -18.60 -0.98 -2.16
CA LEU A 370 -17.53 0.03 -2.23
C LEU A 370 -16.17 -0.64 -2.42
N GLN A 371 -15.45 -0.27 -3.49
CA GLN A 371 -14.06 -0.69 -3.66
C GLN A 371 -13.16 -0.01 -2.62
N ARG A 372 -12.58 -0.81 -1.73
CA ARG A 372 -11.64 -0.34 -0.70
C ARG A 372 -10.21 -0.35 -1.22
N ALA A 373 -9.42 0.56 -0.67
CA ALA A 373 -7.97 0.55 -0.76
C ALA A 373 -7.42 -0.72 -0.09
N GLY A 374 -6.37 -1.31 -0.67
CA GLY A 374 -5.56 -2.31 0.01
C GLY A 374 -4.68 -1.68 1.10
N ALA A 375 -3.53 -2.28 1.39
CA ALA A 375 -2.60 -1.74 2.37
C ALA A 375 -2.24 -0.26 2.12
N ARG A 376 -2.17 0.53 3.19
CA ARG A 376 -1.66 1.91 3.12
C ARG A 376 -0.23 1.94 2.61
N SER A 377 0.09 2.91 1.75
CA SER A 377 1.47 3.16 1.33
C SER A 377 2.11 4.19 2.26
N VAL A 378 3.20 3.81 2.93
CA VAL A 378 3.85 4.63 3.95
C VAL A 378 5.29 4.90 3.55
N LEU A 379 5.73 6.17 3.67
CA LEU A 379 7.07 6.60 3.32
C LEU A 379 8.13 6.00 4.25
N PRO A 380 9.28 5.53 3.73
CA PRO A 380 10.40 5.15 4.56
C PRO A 380 10.94 6.36 5.34
N PRO A 381 11.22 6.22 6.65
CA PRO A 381 11.81 7.28 7.46
C PRO A 381 13.11 7.82 6.86
N PRO A 382 13.46 9.10 7.09
CA PRO A 382 14.70 9.69 6.58
C PRO A 382 15.98 8.91 6.93
N PRO A 383 16.12 8.30 8.13
CA PRO A 383 17.31 7.51 8.48
C PRO A 383 17.51 6.23 7.67
N ILE A 384 16.47 5.73 6.99
CA ILE A 384 16.58 4.49 6.21
C ILE A 384 17.48 4.71 4.99
N PRO A 385 18.59 3.96 4.88
CA PRO A 385 19.60 4.21 3.87
C PRO A 385 19.15 3.81 2.46
N GLU A 386 19.74 4.46 1.46
CA GLU A 386 19.64 4.05 0.07
C GLU A 386 20.85 3.17 -0.30
N PRO A 387 20.64 2.00 -0.94
CA PRO A 387 21.76 1.20 -1.44
C PRO A 387 22.54 1.98 -2.50
N ALA A 388 23.84 2.12 -2.28
CA ALA A 388 24.78 2.74 -3.22
C ALA A 388 26.07 1.91 -3.28
N PRO A 389 26.82 1.93 -4.39
CA PRO A 389 28.09 1.21 -4.48
C PRO A 389 29.04 1.59 -3.34
N GLY A 390 29.49 0.60 -2.57
CA GLY A 390 30.50 0.78 -1.50
C GLY A 390 29.97 1.20 -0.12
N ASN A 391 28.67 1.43 0.06
CA ASN A 391 28.15 1.97 1.34
C ASN A 391 27.74 0.93 2.40
N ALA A 392 28.11 -0.35 2.22
CA ALA A 392 27.73 -1.45 3.11
C ALA A 392 26.23 -1.49 3.47
N VAL A 393 25.36 -1.20 2.49
CA VAL A 393 23.90 -1.29 2.61
C VAL A 393 23.38 -2.43 1.74
N LYS A 394 22.67 -3.37 2.35
CA LYS A 394 21.98 -4.46 1.66
C LYS A 394 20.71 -3.93 0.98
N PRO A 395 20.49 -4.18 -0.32
CA PRO A 395 19.30 -3.72 -1.03
C PRO A 395 18.07 -4.52 -0.61
N LEU A 396 16.99 -3.83 -0.22
CA LEU A 396 15.70 -4.46 0.12
C LEU A 396 14.65 -4.26 -0.98
N GLY A 397 14.58 -3.06 -1.55
CA GLY A 397 13.46 -2.70 -2.40
C GLY A 397 13.47 -1.25 -2.86
N ARG A 398 12.30 -0.76 -3.20
CA ARG A 398 12.01 0.65 -3.44
C ARG A 398 10.81 1.07 -2.61
N ALA A 399 10.84 2.29 -2.11
CA ALA A 399 9.69 2.91 -1.46
C ALA A 399 8.47 2.84 -2.38
N GLU A 400 7.31 2.59 -1.81
CA GLU A 400 6.06 2.62 -2.57
C GLU A 400 5.49 4.04 -2.64
N ALA A 401 5.53 4.75 -1.50
CA ALA A 401 5.11 6.13 -1.39
C ALA A 401 6.20 7.11 -1.86
N GLY A 402 5.77 8.30 -2.31
CA GLY A 402 6.67 9.40 -2.68
C GLY A 402 7.48 9.16 -3.96
N SER A 403 8.78 9.44 -3.93
CA SER A 403 9.68 9.41 -5.09
C SER A 403 10.14 7.99 -5.52
N ARG A 404 9.59 6.92 -4.92
CA ARG A 404 10.01 5.52 -5.12
C ARG A 404 11.54 5.33 -5.01
N ARG A 405 12.12 5.99 -4.00
CA ARG A 405 13.56 5.92 -3.70
C ARG A 405 13.98 4.48 -3.35
N PRO A 406 15.20 4.05 -3.71
CA PRO A 406 15.76 2.79 -3.24
C PRO A 406 15.76 2.71 -1.70
N VAL A 407 15.52 1.52 -1.17
CA VAL A 407 15.53 1.25 0.28
C VAL A 407 16.49 0.10 0.55
N GLY A 408 17.31 0.24 1.59
CA GLY A 408 18.20 -0.81 2.05
C GLY A 408 18.34 -0.87 3.56
N LEU A 409 19.17 -1.80 4.01
CA LEU A 409 19.48 -2.07 5.41
C LEU A 409 21.00 -2.06 5.58
N HIS A 410 21.54 -1.25 6.50
CA HIS A 410 22.98 -1.30 6.77
C HIS A 410 23.39 -2.71 7.21
N VAL A 411 24.56 -3.18 6.74
CA VAL A 411 25.11 -4.47 7.15
C VAL A 411 25.26 -4.53 8.67
N ALA A 412 25.65 -3.42 9.31
CA ALA A 412 25.73 -3.32 10.76
C ALA A 412 24.38 -3.55 11.46
N ASP A 413 23.29 -2.98 10.92
CA ASP A 413 21.93 -3.14 11.44
C ASP A 413 21.37 -4.55 11.14
N ALA A 414 21.76 -5.15 10.01
CA ALA A 414 21.40 -6.52 9.65
C ALA A 414 21.96 -7.57 10.62
N ARG A 415 23.01 -7.24 11.40
CA ARG A 415 23.51 -8.10 12.49
C ARG A 415 22.52 -8.28 13.63
N HIS A 416 21.47 -7.45 13.71
CA HIS A 416 20.34 -7.65 14.63
C HIS A 416 19.24 -8.55 14.06
N HIS A 417 19.64 -9.44 13.13
CA HIS A 417 18.80 -10.43 12.44
C HIS A 417 17.62 -9.83 11.67
N LEU A 418 17.05 -10.64 10.80
CA LEU A 418 15.93 -10.25 9.95
C LEU A 418 14.83 -11.31 10.06
N HIS A 419 13.67 -10.89 10.54
CA HIS A 419 12.46 -11.69 10.60
C HIS A 419 11.63 -11.44 9.33
N VAL A 420 11.43 -12.47 8.51
CA VAL A 420 10.66 -12.38 7.27
C VAL A 420 9.41 -13.26 7.36
N MET A 421 8.23 -12.67 7.23
CA MET A 421 6.96 -13.41 7.26
C MET A 421 6.09 -13.11 6.03
N GLY A 422 5.31 -14.09 5.60
CA GLY A 422 4.18 -13.90 4.69
C GLY A 422 3.74 -15.19 4.02
N ALA A 423 2.60 -15.17 3.34
CA ALA A 423 2.06 -16.33 2.63
C ALA A 423 2.97 -16.84 1.49
N THR A 424 2.70 -18.05 0.99
CA THR A 424 3.38 -18.56 -0.22
C THR A 424 3.07 -17.67 -1.43
N GLY A 425 4.05 -17.44 -2.30
CA GLY A 425 3.90 -16.58 -3.48
C GLY A 425 3.95 -15.07 -3.21
N SER A 426 4.15 -14.63 -1.95
CA SER A 426 4.14 -13.20 -1.60
C SER A 426 5.42 -12.44 -1.98
N GLY A 427 6.52 -13.13 -2.27
CA GLY A 427 7.82 -12.54 -2.64
C GLY A 427 8.96 -12.79 -1.65
N LYS A 428 8.76 -13.57 -0.58
CA LYS A 428 9.80 -13.91 0.43
C LYS A 428 11.10 -14.43 -0.20
N SER A 429 11.01 -15.50 -0.99
CA SER A 429 12.18 -16.14 -1.60
C SER A 429 12.90 -15.20 -2.57
N THR A 430 12.16 -14.31 -3.25
CA THR A 430 12.74 -13.25 -4.10
C THR A 430 13.57 -12.26 -3.29
N LEU A 431 13.09 -11.83 -2.11
CA LEU A 431 13.85 -10.96 -1.21
C LEU A 431 15.11 -11.67 -0.70
N ILE A 432 14.99 -12.91 -0.23
CA ILE A 432 16.13 -13.70 0.28
C ILE A 432 17.19 -13.88 -0.82
N ALA A 433 16.77 -14.23 -2.04
CA ALA A 433 17.67 -14.40 -3.16
C ALA A 433 18.40 -13.09 -3.52
N ASN A 434 17.72 -11.94 -3.54
CA ASN A 434 18.38 -10.65 -3.79
C ASN A 434 19.43 -10.32 -2.72
N LEU A 435 19.10 -10.55 -1.44
CA LEU A 435 20.04 -10.35 -0.34
C LEU A 435 21.26 -11.27 -0.44
N ALA A 436 21.05 -12.56 -0.73
CA ALA A 436 22.11 -13.52 -0.92
C ALA A 436 23.00 -13.16 -2.13
N LEU A 437 22.42 -12.74 -3.26
CA LEU A 437 23.18 -12.29 -4.43
C LEU A 437 24.03 -11.05 -4.12
N ASP A 438 23.52 -10.10 -3.32
CA ASP A 438 24.28 -8.95 -2.87
C ASP A 438 25.45 -9.35 -1.95
N ASP A 439 25.19 -10.20 -0.95
CA ASP A 439 26.22 -10.72 -0.05
C ASP A 439 27.33 -11.45 -0.82
N VAL A 440 26.96 -12.26 -1.82
CA VAL A 440 27.92 -12.92 -2.73
C VAL A 440 28.77 -11.91 -3.48
N ARG A 441 28.18 -10.88 -4.07
CA ARG A 441 28.92 -9.84 -4.84
C ARG A 441 29.89 -9.06 -3.96
N GLN A 442 29.50 -8.81 -2.71
CA GLN A 442 30.30 -8.08 -1.73
C GLN A 442 31.28 -8.97 -0.95
N ARG A 443 31.47 -10.24 -1.37
CA ARG A 443 32.36 -11.23 -0.74
C ARG A 443 32.09 -11.44 0.76
N ARG A 444 30.84 -11.29 1.19
CA ARG A 444 30.38 -11.67 2.53
C ARG A 444 30.13 -13.18 2.57
N GLY A 445 30.19 -13.77 3.76
CA GLY A 445 29.87 -15.19 3.95
C GLY A 445 28.38 -15.44 3.74
N VAL A 446 28.01 -16.46 2.97
CA VAL A 446 26.61 -16.75 2.65
C VAL A 446 26.28 -18.21 2.90
N ILE A 447 25.24 -18.44 3.70
CA ILE A 447 24.67 -19.77 3.91
C ILE A 447 23.18 -19.67 3.62
N VAL A 448 22.67 -20.49 2.70
CA VAL A 448 21.25 -20.55 2.36
C VAL A 448 20.76 -21.97 2.56
N ILE A 449 19.76 -22.16 3.41
CA ILE A 449 19.09 -23.45 3.63
C ILE A 449 17.66 -23.34 3.08
N ASP A 450 17.33 -24.21 2.14
CA ASP A 450 16.08 -24.18 1.38
C ASP A 450 15.39 -25.56 1.38
N PRO A 451 14.27 -25.74 2.11
CA PRO A 451 13.52 -26.99 2.17
C PRO A 451 12.63 -27.25 0.97
N LYS A 452 12.42 -26.26 0.08
CA LYS A 452 11.59 -26.40 -1.13
C LYS A 452 12.47 -26.66 -2.35
N GLY A 453 13.61 -25.98 -2.41
CA GLY A 453 14.65 -26.14 -3.42
C GLY A 453 14.60 -25.11 -4.55
N ASP A 454 13.50 -24.37 -4.69
CA ASP A 454 13.34 -23.35 -5.72
C ASP A 454 14.29 -22.15 -5.51
N LEU A 455 14.51 -21.74 -4.25
CA LEU A 455 15.36 -20.60 -3.91
C LEU A 455 16.82 -20.89 -4.29
N VAL A 456 17.35 -22.06 -3.94
CA VAL A 456 18.72 -22.45 -4.33
C VAL A 456 18.84 -22.62 -5.84
N THR A 457 17.83 -23.22 -6.49
CA THR A 457 17.81 -23.37 -7.94
C THR A 457 17.85 -22.01 -8.66
N ASP A 458 17.08 -21.03 -8.17
CA ASP A 458 17.07 -19.69 -8.73
C ASP A 458 18.35 -18.90 -8.48
N LEU A 459 19.01 -19.12 -7.34
CA LEU A 459 20.33 -18.57 -7.03
C LEU A 459 21.39 -19.10 -8.00
N LEU A 460 21.46 -20.42 -8.20
CA LEU A 460 22.42 -21.04 -9.13
C LEU A 460 22.32 -20.51 -10.55
N ARG A 461 21.13 -20.09 -11.00
CA ARG A 461 20.93 -19.47 -12.33
C ARG A 461 21.42 -18.02 -12.43
N ARG A 462 21.74 -17.37 -11.30
CA ARG A 462 21.97 -15.91 -11.21
C ARG A 462 23.26 -15.52 -10.50
N LEU A 463 23.94 -16.48 -9.87
CA LEU A 463 25.22 -16.26 -9.22
C LEU A 463 26.31 -15.82 -10.24
N PRO A 464 27.23 -14.94 -9.83
CA PRO A 464 28.42 -14.62 -10.63
C PRO A 464 29.26 -15.88 -10.91
N ASP A 465 30.00 -15.90 -12.01
CA ASP A 465 30.90 -17.01 -12.37
C ASP A 465 32.15 -16.96 -11.49
N THR A 466 32.57 -15.75 -11.13
CA THR A 466 33.66 -15.45 -10.20
C THR A 466 33.45 -15.98 -8.78
N CYS A 467 32.35 -16.68 -8.48
CA CYS A 467 32.13 -17.30 -7.17
C CYS A 467 32.16 -18.83 -7.21
N ALA A 468 32.40 -19.43 -8.38
CA ALA A 468 32.45 -20.87 -8.53
C ALA A 468 33.49 -21.50 -7.60
N ASP A 469 34.64 -20.84 -7.38
CA ASP A 469 35.77 -21.22 -6.53
C ASP A 469 35.46 -21.40 -5.04
N ARG A 470 34.47 -20.66 -4.56
CA ARG A 470 34.10 -20.59 -3.14
C ARG A 470 32.69 -21.10 -2.85
N LEU A 471 32.08 -21.81 -3.81
CA LEU A 471 30.76 -22.40 -3.71
C LEU A 471 30.82 -23.85 -3.23
N VAL A 472 30.09 -24.13 -2.15
CA VAL A 472 29.74 -25.47 -1.70
C VAL A 472 28.24 -25.66 -1.93
N LEU A 473 27.89 -26.77 -2.59
CA LEU A 473 26.51 -27.10 -2.92
C LEU A 473 26.15 -28.45 -2.29
N ILE A 474 25.14 -28.44 -1.42
CA ILE A 474 24.48 -29.65 -0.91
C ILE A 474 23.14 -29.74 -1.64
N ASP A 475 23.02 -30.65 -2.60
CA ASP A 475 21.81 -30.84 -3.40
C ASP A 475 21.65 -32.33 -3.73
N PRO A 476 20.56 -33.00 -3.29
CA PRO A 476 20.34 -34.42 -3.55
C PRO A 476 20.06 -34.76 -5.01
N ASP A 477 19.67 -33.76 -5.82
CA ASP A 477 19.45 -33.96 -7.26
C ASP A 477 20.71 -33.64 -8.09
N ASP A 478 21.84 -33.31 -7.44
CA ASP A 478 23.12 -33.11 -8.12
C ASP A 478 23.77 -34.47 -8.43
N PRO A 479 24.17 -34.74 -9.69
CA PRO A 479 24.82 -36.00 -10.06
C PRO A 479 26.25 -36.14 -9.53
N HIS A 480 26.88 -35.07 -9.05
CA HIS A 480 28.24 -35.10 -8.53
C HIS A 480 28.30 -35.65 -7.09
N THR A 481 29.50 -36.04 -6.64
CA THR A 481 29.69 -36.49 -5.25
C THR A 481 29.32 -35.36 -4.29
N PRO A 482 28.41 -35.57 -3.32
CA PRO A 482 28.01 -34.53 -2.40
C PRO A 482 29.17 -34.17 -1.46
N PRO A 483 29.31 -32.90 -1.06
CA PRO A 483 30.29 -32.51 -0.06
C PRO A 483 29.93 -33.14 1.29
N CYS A 484 30.94 -33.55 2.06
CA CYS A 484 30.78 -34.18 3.35
C CYS A 484 31.04 -33.15 4.47
N LEU A 485 30.11 -33.05 5.41
CA LEU A 485 30.24 -32.39 6.71
C LEU A 485 30.16 -33.48 7.78
N ASN A 486 31.32 -34.00 8.22
CA ASN A 486 31.33 -34.98 9.29
C ASN A 486 30.92 -34.31 10.60
N VAL A 487 29.75 -34.66 11.12
CA VAL A 487 29.25 -34.06 12.38
C VAL A 487 30.10 -34.41 13.60
N LEU A 488 30.95 -35.44 13.51
CA LEU A 488 31.95 -35.78 14.52
C LEU A 488 33.28 -35.04 14.33
N ASP A 489 33.43 -34.21 13.29
CA ASP A 489 34.57 -33.30 13.15
C ASP A 489 34.36 -32.07 14.03
N GLY A 490 35.12 -32.01 15.12
CA GLY A 490 35.18 -30.85 15.99
C GLY A 490 36.34 -30.94 16.96
N THR A 491 36.79 -29.79 17.45
CA THR A 491 37.89 -29.71 18.43
C THR A 491 37.42 -29.98 19.85
N ASP A 492 36.18 -29.60 20.17
CA ASP A 492 35.57 -29.78 21.48
C ASP A 492 34.64 -31.00 21.46
N ILE A 493 35.07 -32.08 22.12
CA ILE A 493 34.37 -33.37 22.12
C ILE A 493 32.99 -33.24 22.77
N ASP A 494 32.89 -32.54 23.90
CA ASP A 494 31.66 -32.50 24.69
C ASP A 494 30.59 -31.69 23.96
N VAL A 495 30.97 -30.55 23.38
CA VAL A 495 30.07 -29.72 22.56
C VAL A 495 29.59 -30.47 21.32
N VAL A 496 30.43 -31.26 20.66
CA VAL A 496 30.02 -32.09 19.51
C VAL A 496 28.99 -33.14 19.93
N VAL A 497 29.22 -33.83 21.04
CA VAL A 497 28.30 -34.86 21.54
C VAL A 497 26.97 -34.26 21.96
N ASP A 498 26.98 -33.13 22.67
CA ASP A 498 25.76 -32.41 23.07
C ASP A 498 24.95 -31.94 21.86
N ASN A 499 25.62 -31.48 20.81
CA ASN A 499 24.95 -31.11 19.56
C ASN A 499 24.26 -32.29 18.90
N ILE A 500 24.98 -33.39 18.71
CA ILE A 500 24.41 -34.57 18.04
C ILE A 500 23.27 -35.13 18.87
N THR A 501 23.52 -35.45 20.14
CA THR A 501 22.51 -36.05 21.03
C THR A 501 21.30 -35.13 21.18
N GLY A 502 21.49 -33.83 21.38
CA GLY A 502 20.40 -32.88 21.55
C GLY A 502 19.55 -32.65 20.29
N ILE A 503 20.15 -32.63 19.10
CA ILE A 503 19.41 -32.54 17.83
C ILE A 503 18.55 -33.81 17.64
N PHE A 504 19.14 -34.99 17.82
CA PHE A 504 18.41 -36.26 17.72
C PHE A 504 17.28 -36.34 18.75
N ARG A 505 17.55 -35.98 20.01
CA ARG A 505 16.56 -35.95 21.09
C ARG A 505 15.35 -35.10 20.73
N ARG A 506 15.57 -33.87 20.26
CA ARG A 506 14.47 -32.95 19.93
C ARG A 506 13.67 -33.40 18.70
N ILE A 507 14.34 -33.91 17.66
CA ILE A 507 13.66 -34.39 16.45
C ILE A 507 12.84 -35.66 16.76
N PHE A 508 13.36 -36.57 17.58
CA PHE A 508 12.73 -37.85 17.91
C PHE A 508 12.09 -37.88 19.30
N THR A 509 11.63 -36.74 19.82
CA THR A 509 11.17 -36.56 21.22
C THR A 509 10.22 -37.67 21.69
N ALA A 510 9.26 -38.10 20.87
CA ALA A 510 8.28 -39.13 21.23
C ALA A 510 8.88 -40.52 21.53
N PHE A 511 10.10 -40.80 21.07
CA PHE A 511 10.76 -42.11 21.18
C PHE A 511 12.18 -42.02 21.77
N TRP A 512 12.53 -40.88 22.36
CA TRP A 512 13.87 -40.60 22.89
C TRP A 512 13.84 -40.49 24.42
N GLY A 513 14.08 -41.61 25.10
CA GLY A 513 14.13 -41.65 26.56
C GLY A 513 15.54 -41.45 27.12
N PRO A 514 15.68 -41.30 28.47
CA PRO A 514 16.97 -41.11 29.13
C PRO A 514 18.01 -42.19 28.78
N ARG A 515 17.57 -43.44 28.64
CA ARG A 515 18.45 -44.57 28.28
C ARG A 515 18.99 -44.48 26.85
N THR A 516 18.15 -44.05 25.90
CA THR A 516 18.53 -43.81 24.50
C THR A 516 19.55 -42.68 24.41
N ASP A 517 19.33 -41.62 25.20
CA ASP A 517 20.23 -40.46 25.29
C ASP A 517 21.62 -40.87 25.81
N ASP A 518 21.67 -41.58 26.94
CA ASP A 518 22.90 -42.07 27.56
C ASP A 518 23.70 -42.99 26.62
N LEU A 519 23.01 -43.94 25.96
CA LEU A 519 23.65 -44.84 24.99
C LEU A 519 24.26 -44.08 23.80
N MET A 520 23.51 -43.12 23.22
CA MET A 520 23.99 -42.32 22.09
C MET A 520 25.19 -41.45 22.50
N ARG A 521 25.13 -40.86 23.69
CA ARG A 521 26.19 -40.03 24.28
C ARG A 521 27.46 -40.84 24.52
N ALA A 522 27.35 -41.99 25.19
CA ALA A 522 28.47 -42.89 25.46
C ALA A 522 29.13 -43.41 24.17
N ALA A 523 28.32 -43.74 23.16
CA ALA A 523 28.83 -44.17 21.85
C ALA A 523 29.60 -43.05 21.14
N CYS A 524 29.05 -41.83 21.07
CA CYS A 524 29.73 -40.70 20.42
C CYS A 524 31.01 -40.29 21.17
N LEU A 525 30.96 -40.21 22.50
CA LEU A 525 32.14 -39.94 23.34
C LEU A 525 33.23 -40.98 23.13
N THR A 526 32.87 -42.26 23.07
CA THR A 526 33.81 -43.36 22.82
C THR A 526 34.52 -43.19 21.47
N LEU A 527 33.77 -42.93 20.40
CA LEU A 527 34.34 -42.72 19.06
C LEU A 527 35.26 -41.50 19.03
N LEU A 528 34.85 -40.38 19.61
CA LEU A 528 35.64 -39.14 19.61
C LEU A 528 36.91 -39.26 20.45
N LYS A 529 36.84 -39.87 21.64
CA LYS A 529 38.03 -40.12 22.47
C LYS A 529 38.99 -41.13 21.84
N HIS A 530 38.46 -42.12 21.11
CA HIS A 530 39.27 -43.04 20.31
C HIS A 530 40.01 -42.31 19.19
N ARG A 531 39.31 -41.47 18.41
CA ARG A 531 39.91 -40.62 17.38
C ARG A 531 40.98 -39.71 17.96
N GLN A 532 40.72 -39.05 19.08
CA GLN A 532 41.67 -38.14 19.72
C GLN A 532 43.00 -38.82 20.04
N ARG A 533 42.97 -40.11 20.40
CA ARG A 533 44.19 -40.88 20.71
C ARG A 533 44.86 -41.52 19.51
N THR A 534 44.07 -42.08 18.61
CA THR A 534 44.59 -42.94 17.53
C THR A 534 44.72 -42.22 16.20
N HIS A 535 44.17 -41.01 16.10
CA HIS A 535 43.99 -40.25 14.86
C HIS A 535 43.23 -41.01 13.76
N GLN A 536 42.54 -42.10 14.12
CA GLN A 536 41.68 -42.83 13.20
C GLN A 536 40.41 -42.03 12.92
N LEU A 537 39.97 -42.04 11.66
CA LEU A 537 38.72 -41.44 11.25
C LEU A 537 37.55 -42.14 11.95
N VAL A 538 36.63 -41.35 12.50
CA VAL A 538 35.36 -41.82 13.02
C VAL A 538 34.23 -40.99 12.44
N THR A 539 33.11 -41.64 12.17
CA THR A 539 31.92 -41.05 11.58
C THR A 539 30.67 -41.46 12.35
N LEU A 540 29.56 -40.76 12.11
CA LEU A 540 28.28 -41.16 12.70
C LEU A 540 27.84 -42.58 12.29
N ALA A 541 28.33 -43.08 11.14
CA ALA A 541 28.06 -44.43 10.66
C ALA A 541 28.79 -45.52 11.46
N ASP A 542 29.75 -45.15 12.32
CA ASP A 542 30.43 -46.09 13.22
C ASP A 542 29.65 -46.36 14.51
N VAL A 543 28.67 -45.52 14.86
CA VAL A 543 27.84 -45.73 16.06
C VAL A 543 27.06 -47.05 15.99
N PRO A 544 26.35 -47.39 14.89
CA PRO A 544 25.68 -48.68 14.76
C PRO A 544 26.63 -49.87 14.91
N ARG A 545 27.86 -49.75 14.39
CA ARG A 545 28.88 -50.80 14.44
C ARG A 545 29.41 -50.98 15.86
N LEU A 546 29.65 -49.88 16.57
CA LEU A 546 30.10 -49.89 17.97
C LEU A 546 29.08 -50.57 18.89
N LEU A 547 27.79 -50.31 18.68
CA LEU A 547 26.72 -50.89 19.47
C LEU A 547 26.43 -52.35 19.09
N GLY A 548 26.39 -52.67 17.80
CA GLY A 548 26.00 -54.00 17.30
C GLY A 548 27.14 -55.02 17.16
N GLU A 549 28.35 -54.61 16.78
CA GLU A 549 29.45 -55.52 16.44
C GLU A 549 30.45 -55.63 17.60
N SER A 550 30.46 -56.76 18.31
CA SER A 550 31.41 -57.00 19.41
C SER A 550 32.88 -56.92 18.96
N SER A 551 33.19 -57.38 17.74
CA SER A 551 34.55 -57.31 17.18
C SER A 551 35.01 -55.87 16.88
N TYR A 552 34.09 -54.96 16.53
CA TYR A 552 34.42 -53.55 16.37
C TYR A 552 34.64 -52.90 17.74
N ARG A 553 33.76 -53.18 18.70
CA ARG A 553 33.87 -52.65 20.07
C ARG A 553 35.16 -53.09 20.78
N LEU A 554 35.56 -54.36 20.65
CA LEU A 554 36.83 -54.88 21.19
C LEU A 554 38.08 -54.21 20.60
N ARG A 555 37.98 -53.58 19.41
CA ARG A 555 39.08 -52.81 18.81
C ARG A 555 39.13 -51.36 19.31
N ILE A 556 37.99 -50.78 19.65
CA ILE A 556 37.85 -49.36 20.01
C ILE A 556 38.00 -49.14 21.53
N VAL A 557 37.31 -49.94 22.35
CA VAL A 557 37.20 -49.73 23.80
C VAL A 557 38.55 -49.81 24.54
N PRO A 558 39.49 -50.74 24.23
CA PRO A 558 40.77 -50.82 24.94
C PRO A 558 41.64 -49.56 24.83
N ALA A 559 41.47 -48.74 23.79
CA ALA A 559 42.19 -47.48 23.63
C ALA A 559 41.70 -46.37 24.61
N LEU A 560 40.60 -46.59 25.32
CA LEU A 560 40.03 -45.64 26.27
C LEU A 560 40.76 -45.67 27.62
N LYS A 561 41.17 -44.50 28.13
CA LYS A 561 41.68 -44.31 29.51
C LYS A 561 40.62 -43.75 30.48
N ASP A 562 39.41 -43.49 29.99
CA ASP A 562 38.34 -42.91 30.81
C ASP A 562 37.68 -44.00 31.67
N PRO A 563 37.75 -43.92 33.01
CA PRO A 563 37.17 -44.92 33.89
C PRO A 563 35.64 -44.98 33.81
N VAL A 564 34.97 -43.85 33.51
CA VAL A 564 33.50 -43.78 33.40
C VAL A 564 33.04 -44.53 32.16
N LEU A 565 33.67 -44.28 31.01
CA LEU A 565 33.33 -44.98 29.77
C LEU A 565 33.68 -46.48 29.85
N ARG A 566 34.77 -46.85 30.53
CA ARG A 566 35.07 -48.27 30.77
C ARG A 566 33.98 -48.94 31.60
N GLY A 567 33.57 -48.33 32.72
CA GLY A 567 32.49 -48.86 33.55
C GLY A 567 31.17 -48.98 32.78
N PHE A 568 30.86 -48.02 31.90
CA PHE A 568 29.71 -48.12 30.99
C PHE A 568 29.82 -49.35 30.07
N TRP A 569 30.97 -49.58 29.45
CA TRP A 569 31.16 -50.73 28.55
C TRP A 569 31.19 -52.07 29.31
N ASP A 570 31.71 -52.11 30.54
CA ASP A 570 31.65 -53.30 31.41
C ASP A 570 30.20 -53.67 31.74
N TRP A 571 29.39 -52.66 32.10
CA TRP A 571 27.94 -52.84 32.29
C TRP A 571 27.25 -53.32 31.01
N TYR A 572 27.57 -52.71 29.87
CA TYR A 572 27.00 -53.07 28.57
C TYR A 572 27.33 -54.52 28.16
N GLU A 573 28.55 -54.99 28.43
CA GLU A 573 28.98 -56.36 28.15
C GLU A 573 28.43 -57.38 29.14
N SER A 574 28.11 -56.97 30.37
CA SER A 574 27.45 -57.84 31.36
C SER A 574 26.01 -58.22 30.98
N MET A 575 25.42 -57.53 30.00
CA MET A 575 24.05 -57.79 29.55
C MET A 575 23.94 -59.03 28.66
N SER A 576 22.84 -59.76 28.85
CA SER A 576 22.41 -60.79 27.88
C SER A 576 22.17 -60.19 26.49
N GLU A 577 22.35 -60.99 25.44
CA GLU A 577 22.14 -60.55 24.06
C GLU A 577 20.72 -60.00 23.81
N PRO A 578 19.63 -60.62 24.31
CA PRO A 578 18.28 -60.05 24.18
C PRO A 578 18.11 -58.71 24.90
N SER A 579 18.66 -58.58 26.12
CA SER A 579 18.58 -57.32 26.88
C SER A 579 19.32 -56.20 26.17
N ARG A 580 20.51 -56.49 25.64
CA ARG A 580 21.32 -55.53 24.87
C ARG A 580 20.63 -55.11 23.57
N ALA A 581 20.08 -56.06 22.82
CA ALA A 581 19.31 -55.76 21.61
C ALA A 581 18.11 -54.83 21.91
N ALA A 582 17.41 -55.04 23.03
CA ALA A 582 16.30 -54.20 23.46
C ALA A 582 16.74 -52.77 23.82
N VAL A 583 17.90 -52.60 24.49
CA VAL A 583 18.44 -51.29 24.86
C VAL A 583 18.92 -50.50 23.63
N VAL A 584 19.53 -51.20 22.66
CA VAL A 584 20.14 -50.61 21.47
C VAL A 584 19.13 -50.33 20.34
N GLY A 585 18.06 -51.13 20.26
CA GLY A 585 17.05 -51.06 19.21
C GLY A 585 16.53 -49.66 18.88
N PRO A 586 16.13 -48.83 19.86
CA PRO A 586 15.67 -47.46 19.60
C PRO A 586 16.70 -46.58 18.90
N VAL A 587 17.95 -46.54 19.39
CA VAL A 587 19.05 -45.76 18.78
C VAL A 587 19.32 -46.26 17.35
N MET A 588 19.39 -47.58 17.16
CA MET A 588 19.64 -48.19 15.86
C MET A 588 18.55 -47.85 14.84
N ASN A 589 17.28 -47.91 15.24
CA ASN A 589 16.17 -47.62 14.34
C ASN A 589 16.21 -46.16 13.84
N LYS A 590 16.54 -45.20 14.72
CA LYS A 590 16.64 -43.78 14.36
C LYS A 590 17.87 -43.48 13.52
N LEU A 591 19.02 -44.06 13.86
CA LEU A 591 20.23 -43.94 13.03
C LEU A 591 20.05 -44.59 11.67
N ARG A 592 19.39 -45.75 11.58
CA ARG A 592 19.07 -46.40 10.31
C ARG A 592 18.14 -45.56 9.44
N ALA A 593 17.08 -44.98 10.00
CA ALA A 593 16.18 -44.11 9.25
C ALA A 593 16.90 -42.96 8.53
N PHE A 594 18.00 -42.47 9.13
CA PHE A 594 18.87 -41.46 8.56
C PHE A 594 19.96 -42.03 7.63
N LEU A 595 20.75 -43.00 8.09
CA LEU A 595 21.92 -43.55 7.40
C LEU A 595 21.59 -44.49 6.23
N LEU A 596 20.37 -45.02 6.15
CA LEU A 596 19.91 -45.81 5.00
C LEU A 596 19.73 -44.94 3.75
N ARG A 597 19.55 -43.63 3.90
CA ARG A 597 19.50 -42.71 2.77
C ARG A 597 20.91 -42.40 2.31
N ASP A 598 21.25 -42.87 1.11
CA ASP A 598 22.60 -42.77 0.55
C ASP A 598 23.13 -41.32 0.54
N PHE A 599 22.31 -40.36 0.11
CA PHE A 599 22.69 -38.94 0.13
C PHE A 599 23.01 -38.43 1.54
N ALA A 600 22.16 -38.72 2.53
CA ALA A 600 22.37 -38.27 3.90
C ALA A 600 23.63 -38.89 4.52
N ARG A 601 23.82 -40.20 4.30
CA ARG A 601 25.04 -40.92 4.70
C ARG A 601 26.28 -40.32 4.04
N ARG A 602 26.26 -40.05 2.74
CA ARG A 602 27.41 -39.46 2.02
C ARG A 602 27.71 -38.02 2.47
N THR A 603 26.68 -37.25 2.81
CA THR A 603 26.83 -35.86 3.23
C THR A 603 27.31 -35.72 4.67
N ILE A 604 27.02 -36.67 5.57
CA ILE A 604 27.31 -36.51 7.01
C ILE A 604 28.27 -37.56 7.59
N ALA A 605 28.47 -38.70 6.91
CA ALA A 605 29.18 -39.84 7.48
C ALA A 605 30.05 -40.62 6.47
N ALA A 606 30.41 -40.04 5.31
CA ALA A 606 31.26 -40.73 4.32
C ALA A 606 32.75 -40.68 4.63
N GLY A 607 33.21 -39.69 5.40
CA GLY A 607 34.64 -39.37 5.46
C GLY A 607 34.94 -38.20 6.39
N PRO A 608 36.18 -37.65 6.35
CA PRO A 608 36.47 -36.35 6.92
C PRO A 608 35.67 -35.26 6.19
N SER A 609 35.45 -34.13 6.85
CA SER A 609 34.75 -32.99 6.24
C SER A 609 35.51 -32.47 5.01
N THR A 610 34.82 -32.33 3.88
CA THR A 610 35.42 -31.86 2.62
C THR A 610 35.41 -30.34 2.51
N PHE A 611 34.60 -29.66 3.33
CA PHE A 611 34.56 -28.21 3.47
C PHE A 611 34.52 -27.81 4.94
N ASP A 612 34.80 -26.53 5.20
CA ASP A 612 34.86 -25.97 6.55
C ASP A 612 33.98 -24.74 6.65
N LEU A 613 33.06 -24.74 7.61
CA LEU A 613 32.11 -23.66 7.85
C LEU A 613 32.80 -22.36 8.28
N SER A 614 33.97 -22.40 8.91
CA SER A 614 34.76 -21.19 9.20
C SER A 614 35.20 -20.49 7.91
N HIS A 615 35.60 -21.24 6.88
CA HIS A 615 35.89 -20.68 5.56
C HIS A 615 34.64 -20.13 4.85
N ILE A 616 33.49 -20.80 5.01
CA ILE A 616 32.20 -20.30 4.47
C ILE A 616 31.84 -18.96 5.08
N LEU A 617 31.93 -18.83 6.40
CA LEU A 617 31.65 -17.57 7.08
C LEU A 617 32.64 -16.46 6.66
N ASN A 618 33.86 -16.80 6.24
CA ASN A 618 34.90 -15.87 5.80
C ASN A 618 34.86 -15.58 4.29
N GLY A 619 33.66 -15.41 3.72
CA GLY A 619 33.45 -15.01 2.32
C GLY A 619 33.14 -16.16 1.35
N GLY A 620 33.05 -17.40 1.84
CA GLY A 620 32.56 -18.54 1.08
C GLY A 620 31.03 -18.58 0.97
N ILE A 621 30.53 -19.56 0.20
CA ILE A 621 29.11 -19.72 -0.10
C ILE A 621 28.73 -21.18 0.14
N LEU A 622 27.71 -21.40 0.97
CA LEU A 622 27.07 -22.70 1.15
C LEU A 622 25.60 -22.59 0.72
N LEU A 623 25.23 -23.32 -0.32
CA LEU A 623 23.83 -23.49 -0.72
C LEU A 623 23.40 -24.92 -0.36
N ALA A 624 22.42 -25.04 0.52
CA ALA A 624 21.86 -26.31 0.96
C ALA A 624 20.41 -26.43 0.51
N ARG A 625 20.20 -27.14 -0.59
CA ARG A 625 18.89 -27.52 -1.12
C ARG A 625 18.47 -28.83 -0.46
N LEU A 626 17.46 -28.77 0.42
CA LEU A 626 17.02 -29.89 1.25
C LEU A 626 15.52 -30.23 1.03
N PRO A 627 15.10 -30.59 -0.19
CA PRO A 627 13.69 -30.86 -0.51
C PRO A 627 13.15 -32.03 0.31
N LYS A 628 12.11 -31.79 1.12
CA LYS A 628 11.47 -32.83 1.96
C LYS A 628 10.96 -34.02 1.15
N GLY A 629 10.51 -33.81 -0.10
CA GLY A 629 10.00 -34.87 -0.98
C GLY A 629 11.07 -35.89 -1.36
N ALA A 630 12.30 -35.46 -1.65
CA ALA A 630 13.39 -36.37 -2.01
C ALA A 630 14.10 -36.94 -0.76
N LEU A 631 14.31 -36.10 0.25
CA LEU A 631 15.09 -36.46 1.44
C LEU A 631 14.27 -37.09 2.56
N GLY A 632 12.94 -36.97 2.54
CA GLY A 632 12.11 -37.25 3.72
C GLY A 632 12.19 -36.13 4.75
N GLU A 633 11.10 -35.95 5.50
CA GLU A 633 10.97 -34.83 6.44
C GLU A 633 12.00 -34.87 7.57
N GLU A 634 12.13 -36.00 8.26
CA GLU A 634 13.07 -36.14 9.40
C GLU A 634 14.52 -35.95 8.97
N THR A 635 14.92 -36.53 7.83
CA THR A 635 16.29 -36.42 7.30
C THR A 635 16.61 -35.00 6.85
N ALA A 636 15.69 -34.32 6.15
CA ALA A 636 15.88 -32.92 5.77
C ALA A 636 16.05 -32.03 7.02
N ARG A 637 15.19 -32.21 8.04
CA ARG A 637 15.27 -31.49 9.31
C ARG A 637 16.58 -31.76 10.06
N LEU A 638 17.06 -33.00 10.09
CA LEU A 638 18.34 -33.38 10.68
C LEU A 638 19.51 -32.69 9.95
N LEU A 639 19.59 -32.84 8.61
CA LEU A 639 20.64 -32.24 7.81
C LEU A 639 20.70 -30.72 7.97
N GLY A 640 19.56 -30.03 7.88
CA GLY A 640 19.51 -28.59 8.07
C GLY A 640 19.89 -28.18 9.49
N SER A 641 19.41 -28.89 10.51
CA SER A 641 19.78 -28.62 11.92
C SER A 641 21.28 -28.78 12.17
N PHE A 642 21.94 -29.79 11.56
CA PHE A 642 23.38 -29.96 11.64
C PHE A 642 24.15 -28.83 10.98
N ILE A 643 23.71 -28.36 9.82
CA ILE A 643 24.32 -27.20 9.15
C ILE A 643 24.18 -25.95 10.02
N VAL A 644 23.01 -25.71 10.62
CA VAL A 644 22.78 -24.57 11.53
C VAL A 644 23.67 -24.67 12.77
N ALA A 645 23.71 -25.84 13.43
CA ALA A 645 24.54 -26.05 14.62
C ALA A 645 26.04 -25.89 14.31
N GLY A 646 26.54 -26.49 13.22
CA GLY A 646 27.92 -26.31 12.78
C GLY A 646 28.24 -24.86 12.42
N THR A 647 27.28 -24.13 11.83
CA THR A 647 27.43 -22.71 11.52
C THR A 647 27.56 -21.90 12.79
N TRP A 648 26.74 -22.20 13.80
CA TRP A 648 26.82 -21.58 15.11
C TRP A 648 28.17 -21.84 15.78
N GLN A 649 28.64 -23.08 15.81
CA GLN A 649 29.96 -23.42 16.35
C GLN A 649 31.09 -22.66 15.63
N ALA A 650 31.05 -22.61 14.29
CA ALA A 650 32.03 -21.87 13.49
C ALA A 650 31.99 -20.37 13.76
N ALA A 651 30.80 -19.81 14.04
CA ALA A 651 30.63 -18.41 14.41
C ALA A 651 31.16 -18.14 15.83
N ALA A 652 30.79 -18.95 16.81
CA ALA A 652 31.27 -18.85 18.20
C ALA A 652 32.80 -18.95 18.28
N ALA A 653 33.42 -19.80 17.46
CA ALA A 653 34.88 -19.90 17.37
C ALA A 653 35.58 -18.59 16.96
N ARG A 654 34.86 -17.64 16.33
CA ARG A 654 35.35 -16.29 15.99
C ARG A 654 35.54 -15.39 17.20
N ALA A 655 35.12 -15.81 18.41
CA ALA A 655 35.41 -15.11 19.66
C ALA A 655 36.92 -14.79 19.79
N ARG A 656 37.78 -15.67 19.28
CA ARG A 656 39.25 -15.51 19.27
C ARG A 656 39.79 -14.52 18.24
N THR A 657 38.99 -14.13 17.25
CA THR A 657 39.35 -13.16 16.21
C THR A 657 38.88 -11.76 16.62
N PRO A 658 39.68 -10.68 16.54
CA PRO A 658 39.20 -9.33 16.82
C PRO A 658 37.98 -8.94 15.97
N GLU A 659 37.02 -8.21 16.52
CA GLU A 659 35.76 -7.92 15.83
C GLU A 659 35.97 -7.23 14.47
N ARG A 660 36.90 -6.28 14.39
CA ARG A 660 37.21 -5.52 13.17
C ARG A 660 37.69 -6.38 11.99
N SER A 661 38.31 -7.53 12.27
CA SER A 661 38.81 -8.47 11.25
C SER A 661 37.81 -9.56 10.88
N ARG A 662 36.65 -9.62 11.56
CA ARG A 662 35.59 -10.58 11.23
C ARG A 662 34.88 -10.12 9.95
N ILE A 663 34.76 -11.01 8.96
CA ILE A 663 33.94 -10.76 7.77
C ILE A 663 32.48 -11.01 8.13
N ASP A 664 31.60 -10.10 7.72
CA ASP A 664 30.15 -10.26 7.90
C ASP A 664 29.65 -11.47 7.12
N ALA A 665 28.82 -12.28 7.78
CA ALA A 665 28.19 -13.46 7.19
C ALA A 665 26.69 -13.46 7.45
N THR A 666 25.94 -14.12 6.57
CA THR A 666 24.49 -14.26 6.68
C THR A 666 24.07 -15.71 6.54
N LEU A 667 23.38 -16.22 7.56
CA LEU A 667 22.66 -17.49 7.53
C LEU A 667 21.19 -17.21 7.20
N SER A 668 20.79 -17.52 5.97
CA SER A 668 19.41 -17.38 5.49
C SER A 668 18.72 -18.72 5.50
N ILE A 669 17.63 -18.82 6.25
CA ILE A 669 16.87 -20.06 6.40
C ILE A 669 15.45 -19.82 5.91
N ASP A 670 15.09 -20.44 4.78
CA ASP A 670 13.70 -20.49 4.34
C ASP A 670 12.95 -21.57 5.13
N GLU A 671 11.71 -21.28 5.51
CA GLU A 671 10.91 -22.07 6.46
C GLU A 671 11.69 -22.47 7.73
N ALA A 672 12.23 -21.47 8.43
CA ALA A 672 13.18 -21.62 9.53
C ALA A 672 12.73 -22.56 10.66
N HIS A 673 11.42 -22.68 10.90
CA HIS A 673 10.84 -23.60 11.88
C HIS A 673 11.27 -25.06 11.68
N ASN A 674 11.66 -25.46 10.45
CA ASN A 674 12.11 -26.82 10.17
C ASN A 674 13.51 -27.13 10.71
N PHE A 675 14.37 -26.12 10.85
CA PHE A 675 15.81 -26.31 11.04
C PHE A 675 16.36 -25.70 12.34
N LEU A 676 15.53 -24.99 13.11
CA LEU A 676 15.90 -24.41 14.40
C LEU A 676 15.73 -25.40 15.56
N THR A 677 15.83 -26.71 15.29
CA THR A 677 15.75 -27.76 16.31
C THR A 677 17.15 -27.99 16.91
N LEU A 678 17.62 -27.03 17.70
CA LEU A 678 18.99 -26.98 18.25
C LEU A 678 19.01 -27.33 19.74
N PRO A 679 20.10 -27.87 20.31
CA PRO A 679 20.18 -28.20 21.73
C PRO A 679 20.14 -26.95 22.63
N TYR A 680 20.64 -25.81 22.16
CA TYR A 680 20.72 -24.54 22.89
C TYR A 680 19.48 -23.66 22.65
N PRO A 681 19.16 -22.72 23.57
CA PRO A 681 18.12 -21.73 23.35
C PRO A 681 18.44 -20.85 22.13
N LEU A 682 17.45 -20.63 21.26
CA LEU A 682 17.65 -19.75 20.09
C LEU A 682 17.91 -18.31 20.51
N GLU A 683 17.31 -17.86 21.61
CA GLU A 683 17.46 -16.50 22.12
C GLU A 683 18.93 -16.15 22.39
N ASP A 684 19.69 -17.06 23.01
CA ASP A 684 21.12 -16.91 23.27
C ASP A 684 21.90 -16.84 21.95
N MET A 685 21.58 -17.75 21.01
CA MET A 685 22.22 -17.76 19.70
C MET A 685 22.00 -16.43 18.95
N LEU A 686 20.78 -15.89 18.95
CA LEU A 686 20.49 -14.61 18.32
C LEU A 686 21.16 -13.44 19.07
N ALA A 687 21.12 -13.42 20.39
CA ALA A 687 21.73 -12.34 21.17
C ALA A 687 23.25 -12.24 20.94
N GLU A 688 23.95 -13.38 20.88
CA GLU A 688 25.41 -13.44 20.76
C GLU A 688 25.91 -13.35 19.31
N ALA A 689 25.15 -13.86 18.32
CA ALA A 689 25.56 -13.92 16.91
C ALA A 689 26.01 -12.55 16.35
N ARG A 690 25.42 -11.46 16.85
CA ARG A 690 25.82 -10.08 16.54
C ARG A 690 27.32 -9.84 16.76
N GLY A 691 27.85 -10.29 17.91
CA GLY A 691 29.26 -10.16 18.26
C GLY A 691 30.14 -10.90 17.26
N TYR A 692 29.71 -12.07 16.80
CA TYR A 692 30.46 -12.90 15.85
C TYR A 692 30.33 -12.45 14.37
N ARG A 693 29.67 -11.30 14.13
CA ARG A 693 29.31 -10.78 12.80
C ARG A 693 28.56 -11.81 11.94
N LEU A 694 27.72 -12.61 12.60
CA LEU A 694 26.76 -13.49 11.96
C LEU A 694 25.38 -12.85 12.05
N SER A 695 24.79 -12.56 10.90
CA SER A 695 23.39 -12.17 10.78
C SER A 695 22.56 -13.41 10.43
N MET A 696 21.32 -13.45 10.92
CA MET A 696 20.38 -14.54 10.62
C MET A 696 19.15 -13.95 9.95
N LEU A 697 18.75 -14.54 8.83
CA LEU A 697 17.48 -14.25 8.18
C LEU A 697 16.58 -15.46 8.38
N LEU A 698 15.52 -15.26 9.16
CA LEU A 698 14.58 -16.30 9.56
C LEU A 698 13.26 -16.07 8.84
N ALA A 699 13.01 -16.85 7.79
CA ALA A 699 11.78 -16.75 7.01
C ALA A 699 10.80 -17.87 7.35
N HIS A 700 9.51 -17.54 7.47
CA HIS A 700 8.44 -18.53 7.64
C HIS A 700 7.09 -17.98 7.17
N GLN A 701 6.06 -18.83 7.11
CA GLN A 701 4.76 -18.45 6.56
C GLN A 701 3.85 -17.84 7.62
N HIS A 702 3.69 -18.50 8.77
CA HIS A 702 2.72 -18.15 9.80
C HIS A 702 3.34 -18.23 11.20
N LEU A 703 2.79 -17.50 12.19
CA LEU A 703 3.31 -17.55 13.56
C LEU A 703 3.01 -18.88 14.25
N ALA A 704 1.91 -19.54 13.89
CA ALA A 704 1.48 -20.82 14.48
C ALA A 704 2.45 -21.99 14.20
N GLN A 705 3.35 -21.86 13.21
CA GLN A 705 4.39 -22.85 12.93
C GLN A 705 5.53 -22.83 13.96
N LEU A 706 5.62 -21.77 14.76
CA LEU A 706 6.68 -21.60 15.75
C LEU A 706 6.18 -22.01 17.14
N PRO A 707 6.94 -22.83 17.88
CA PRO A 707 6.76 -22.97 19.32
C PRO A 707 6.81 -21.60 20.01
N ARG A 708 6.17 -21.48 21.17
CA ARG A 708 6.03 -20.20 21.89
C ARG A 708 7.39 -19.54 22.14
N ASP A 709 8.34 -20.28 22.69
CA ASP A 709 9.68 -19.77 23.02
C ASP A 709 10.43 -19.30 21.75
N LEU A 710 10.26 -20.03 20.64
CA LEU A 710 10.84 -19.67 19.35
C LEU A 710 10.25 -18.35 18.82
N ARG A 711 8.93 -18.20 18.92
CA ARG A 711 8.21 -16.99 18.49
C ARG A 711 8.62 -15.78 19.33
N GLU A 712 8.72 -15.93 20.65
CA GLU A 712 9.13 -14.87 21.57
C GLU A 712 10.60 -14.48 21.34
N GLY A 713 11.50 -15.46 21.21
CA GLY A 713 12.91 -15.24 20.92
C GLY A 713 13.17 -14.54 19.59
N ILE A 714 12.45 -14.91 18.52
CA ILE A 714 12.53 -14.21 17.22
C ILE A 714 11.96 -12.79 17.33
N SER A 715 10.82 -12.63 18.00
CA SER A 715 10.19 -11.32 18.16
C SER A 715 11.13 -10.32 18.86
N ALA A 716 11.81 -10.76 19.94
CA ALA A 716 12.72 -9.93 20.73
C ALA A 716 14.05 -9.66 20.04
N ASN A 717 14.70 -10.69 19.47
CA ASN A 717 16.08 -10.58 19.00
C ASN A 717 16.22 -10.27 17.51
N ALA A 718 15.25 -10.66 16.66
CA ALA A 718 15.24 -10.26 15.25
C ALA A 718 14.59 -8.88 15.09
N ARG A 719 15.39 -7.85 15.33
CA ARG A 719 14.93 -6.45 15.43
C ARG A 719 14.44 -5.90 14.09
N ASN A 720 15.03 -6.33 12.98
CA ASN A 720 14.55 -5.97 11.66
C ASN A 720 13.44 -6.91 11.23
N LYS A 721 12.30 -6.37 10.81
CA LYS A 721 11.10 -7.13 10.45
C LYS A 721 10.61 -6.73 9.08
N ILE A 722 10.33 -7.72 8.24
CA ILE A 722 9.74 -7.55 6.91
C ILE A 722 8.57 -8.50 6.80
N PHE A 723 7.37 -7.93 6.72
CA PHE A 723 6.12 -8.66 6.61
C PHE A 723 5.53 -8.43 5.23
N PHE A 724 5.41 -9.51 4.45
CA PHE A 724 4.54 -9.53 3.28
C PHE A 724 3.11 -9.81 3.73
N ASN A 725 2.19 -10.04 2.78
CA ASN A 725 0.81 -10.39 3.10
C ASN A 725 0.72 -11.55 4.12
N THR A 726 0.02 -11.30 5.23
CA THR A 726 -0.21 -12.24 6.35
C THR A 726 -1.69 -12.53 6.55
N SER A 727 -2.03 -13.65 7.21
CA SER A 727 -3.42 -13.91 7.59
C SER A 727 -3.94 -12.84 8.56
N PRO A 728 -5.27 -12.66 8.71
CA PRO A 728 -5.83 -11.71 9.67
C PRO A 728 -5.37 -11.96 11.12
N GLU A 729 -5.25 -13.22 11.53
CA GLU A 729 -4.80 -13.61 12.88
C GLU A 729 -3.33 -13.25 13.11
N ASP A 730 -2.46 -13.58 12.14
CA ASP A 730 -1.04 -13.20 12.19
C ASP A 730 -0.90 -11.67 12.14
N ALA A 731 -1.69 -10.98 11.32
CA ALA A 731 -1.67 -9.52 11.20
C ALA A 731 -2.00 -8.82 12.53
N ALA A 732 -3.02 -9.30 13.26
CA ALA A 732 -3.37 -8.80 14.59
C ALA A 732 -2.27 -9.04 15.63
N ALA A 733 -1.52 -10.14 15.51
CA ALA A 733 -0.36 -10.37 16.38
C ALA A 733 0.81 -9.44 16.04
N LEU A 734 1.07 -9.23 14.74
CA LEU A 734 2.21 -8.47 14.23
C LEU A 734 2.04 -6.96 14.25
N GLU A 735 0.82 -6.42 14.23
CA GLU A 735 0.58 -4.97 14.17
C GLU A 735 1.23 -4.20 15.32
N ARG A 736 1.45 -4.86 16.46
CA ARG A 736 2.18 -4.32 17.61
C ARG A 736 3.60 -3.87 17.27
N HIS A 737 4.20 -4.39 16.20
CA HIS A 737 5.51 -3.98 15.69
C HIS A 737 5.44 -2.87 14.64
N THR A 738 4.27 -2.56 14.09
CA THR A 738 4.12 -1.64 12.95
C THR A 738 3.24 -0.42 13.23
N LEU A 739 2.56 -0.40 14.37
CA LEU A 739 1.83 0.76 14.85
C LEU A 739 2.78 1.92 15.24
N PRO A 740 2.33 3.18 15.14
CA PRO A 740 1.00 3.62 14.68
C PRO A 740 0.86 3.68 13.15
N THR A 741 1.92 3.39 12.40
CA THR A 741 2.00 3.61 10.95
C THR A 741 1.19 2.63 10.10
N LEU A 742 1.22 1.33 10.42
CA LEU A 742 0.51 0.26 9.70
C LEU A 742 -0.26 -0.61 10.69
N SER A 743 -1.52 -0.94 10.36
CA SER A 743 -2.42 -1.75 11.19
C SER A 743 -2.52 -3.19 10.69
N ALA A 744 -3.21 -4.06 11.43
CA ALA A 744 -3.51 -5.42 10.99
C ALA A 744 -4.21 -5.47 9.62
N HIS A 745 -5.12 -4.52 9.33
CA HIS A 745 -5.73 -4.44 8.01
C HIS A 745 -4.68 -4.24 6.92
N ASP A 746 -3.71 -3.36 7.14
CA ASP A 746 -2.66 -3.10 6.16
C ASP A 746 -1.83 -4.36 5.90
N LEU A 747 -1.38 -5.05 6.95
CA LEU A 747 -0.57 -6.27 6.82
C LEU A 747 -1.31 -7.40 6.07
N ALA A 748 -2.62 -7.52 6.27
CA ALA A 748 -3.45 -8.53 5.59
C ALA A 748 -3.77 -8.20 4.12
N HIS A 749 -3.60 -6.95 3.69
CA HIS A 749 -3.98 -6.47 2.35
C HIS A 749 -2.78 -5.98 1.53
N LEU A 750 -1.55 -6.39 1.88
CA LEU A 750 -0.36 -6.17 1.06
C LEU A 750 -0.46 -6.96 -0.25
N GLY A 751 -0.10 -6.34 -1.36
CA GLY A 751 -0.04 -6.99 -2.67
C GLY A 751 1.18 -7.89 -2.85
N PRO A 752 1.25 -8.64 -3.97
CA PRO A 752 2.44 -9.43 -4.32
C PRO A 752 3.70 -8.56 -4.39
N TYR A 753 4.81 -9.06 -3.83
CA TYR A 753 6.11 -8.37 -3.75
C TYR A 753 6.11 -7.08 -2.92
N GLN A 754 4.98 -6.69 -2.35
CA GLN A 754 4.84 -5.57 -1.42
C GLN A 754 5.05 -6.09 0.01
N ALA A 755 5.81 -5.32 0.80
CA ALA A 755 6.06 -5.64 2.18
C ALA A 755 5.99 -4.40 3.06
N ALA A 756 5.54 -4.61 4.30
CA ALA A 756 5.74 -3.70 5.41
C ALA A 756 7.12 -3.99 6.03
N ALA A 757 7.90 -2.95 6.28
CA ALA A 757 9.21 -3.06 6.89
C ALA A 757 9.27 -2.21 8.17
N HIS A 758 9.79 -2.79 9.24
CA HIS A 758 10.15 -2.12 10.48
C HIS A 758 11.60 -2.46 10.76
N LEU A 759 12.49 -1.50 10.49
CA LEU A 759 13.93 -1.73 10.43
C LEU A 759 14.66 -0.88 11.48
N LEU A 760 15.83 -1.34 11.88
CA LEU A 760 16.79 -0.49 12.53
C LEU A 760 17.46 0.44 11.50
N ALA A 761 17.79 1.65 11.94
CA ALA A 761 18.71 2.52 11.25
C ALA A 761 19.73 3.07 12.24
N ASN A 762 21.01 2.79 12.01
CA ASN A 762 22.10 3.18 12.90
C ASN A 762 21.88 2.71 14.35
N GLY A 763 21.38 1.48 14.51
CA GLY A 763 21.11 0.85 15.81
C GLY A 763 19.83 1.31 16.54
N ALA A 764 19.05 2.23 15.97
CA ALA A 764 17.79 2.71 16.56
C ALA A 764 16.56 2.20 15.78
N ASP A 765 15.46 1.92 16.48
CA ASP A 765 14.18 1.56 15.85
C ASP A 765 13.63 2.73 15.03
N THR A 766 13.05 2.43 13.88
CA THR A 766 12.40 3.40 13.00
C THR A 766 10.92 3.11 12.86
N THR A 767 10.11 4.08 12.44
CA THR A 767 8.69 3.82 12.19
C THR A 767 8.51 2.90 10.98
N ALA A 768 7.50 2.04 11.01
CA ALA A 768 7.25 1.12 9.92
C ALA A 768 6.83 1.84 8.63
N PHE A 769 7.14 1.24 7.49
CA PHE A 769 6.89 1.79 6.17
C PHE A 769 6.64 0.69 5.14
N THR A 770 6.18 1.05 3.93
CA THR A 770 5.99 0.07 2.86
C THR A 770 7.01 0.18 1.75
N LEU A 771 7.40 -0.97 1.22
CA LEU A 771 8.31 -1.10 0.09
C LEU A 771 7.82 -2.16 -0.88
N THR A 772 8.24 -2.03 -2.15
CA THR A 772 8.16 -3.09 -3.13
C THR A 772 9.55 -3.71 -3.29
N THR A 773 9.64 -5.02 -3.14
CA THR A 773 10.89 -5.77 -3.34
C THR A 773 11.34 -5.71 -4.80
N GLN A 774 12.64 -5.86 -5.05
CA GLN A 774 13.17 -5.84 -6.42
C GLN A 774 12.97 -7.20 -7.08
N PRO A 775 12.62 -7.24 -8.38
CA PRO A 775 12.63 -8.49 -9.13
C PRO A 775 14.06 -9.04 -9.18
N LEU A 776 14.19 -10.37 -9.25
CA LEU A 776 15.50 -10.97 -9.45
C LEU A 776 16.08 -10.57 -10.82
N PRO A 777 17.41 -10.43 -10.92
CA PRO A 777 18.08 -10.28 -12.20
C PRO A 777 17.70 -11.40 -13.18
N ALA A 778 17.81 -11.15 -14.48
CA ALA A 778 17.57 -12.20 -15.48
C ALA A 778 18.48 -13.41 -15.24
N PRO A 779 17.97 -14.65 -15.37
CA PRO A 779 18.80 -15.84 -15.26
C PRO A 779 19.83 -15.86 -16.40
N VAL A 780 21.02 -16.35 -16.10
CA VAL A 780 22.08 -16.56 -17.09
C VAL A 780 21.97 -18.00 -17.62
N PRO A 781 21.72 -18.21 -18.93
CA PRO A 781 21.63 -19.55 -19.51
C PRO A 781 22.90 -20.38 -19.23
N GLY A 782 22.74 -21.67 -18.93
CA GLY A 782 23.88 -22.57 -18.63
C GLY A 782 24.50 -22.42 -17.25
N ARG A 783 24.39 -21.25 -16.60
CA ARG A 783 25.09 -20.90 -15.35
C ARG A 783 24.94 -21.92 -14.22
N ALA A 784 23.72 -22.42 -14.01
CA ALA A 784 23.49 -23.41 -12.96
C ALA A 784 24.24 -24.72 -13.20
N LYS A 785 24.34 -25.16 -14.48
CA LYS A 785 25.09 -26.36 -14.85
C LYS A 785 26.59 -26.17 -14.63
N ASP A 786 27.12 -25.01 -15.03
CA ASP A 786 28.54 -24.68 -14.86
C ASP A 786 28.94 -24.62 -13.38
N LEU A 787 28.12 -23.98 -12.55
CA LEU A 787 28.38 -23.88 -11.11
C LEU A 787 28.28 -25.23 -10.40
N ARG A 788 27.33 -26.09 -10.80
CA ARG A 788 27.24 -27.47 -10.29
C ARG A 788 28.49 -28.28 -10.64
N ALA A 789 28.93 -28.23 -11.89
CA ALA A 789 30.15 -28.90 -12.33
C ALA A 789 31.40 -28.39 -11.57
N ALA A 790 31.51 -27.07 -11.39
CA ALA A 790 32.62 -26.47 -10.66
C ALA A 790 32.62 -26.83 -9.17
N ALA A 791 31.44 -26.88 -8.53
CA ALA A 791 31.30 -27.31 -7.14
C ALA A 791 31.60 -28.81 -6.97
N GLY A 792 31.08 -29.65 -7.87
CA GLY A 792 31.27 -31.10 -7.87
C GLY A 792 32.73 -31.52 -8.02
N GLY A 793 33.52 -30.82 -8.85
CA GLY A 793 34.95 -31.05 -9.01
C GLY A 793 35.78 -30.82 -7.73
N ARG A 794 35.22 -30.19 -6.69
CA ARG A 794 35.91 -29.88 -5.42
C ARG A 794 35.45 -30.70 -4.23
N ALA A 795 34.44 -31.55 -4.38
CA ALA A 795 33.91 -32.36 -3.28
C ALA A 795 34.83 -33.51 -2.82
N GLY A 796 36.07 -33.59 -3.33
CA GLY A 796 37.08 -34.57 -2.92
C GLY A 796 37.69 -34.28 -1.53
N PRO A 797 38.35 -35.28 -0.90
CA PRO A 797 38.98 -35.12 0.40
C PRO A 797 40.11 -34.09 0.38
N ARG A 798 40.13 -33.21 1.38
CA ARG A 798 41.13 -32.13 1.53
C ARG A 798 42.45 -32.72 2.05
N PRO A 799 43.64 -32.28 1.58
CA PRO A 799 44.89 -32.59 2.25
C PRO A 799 44.86 -32.03 3.68
N ALA A 800 45.35 -32.81 4.65
CA ALA A 800 45.33 -32.44 6.07
C ALA A 800 46.02 -31.08 6.29
N ILE A 801 45.29 -30.13 6.86
CA ILE A 801 45.85 -28.85 7.30
C ILE A 801 46.72 -29.16 8.51
N ARG A 802 48.05 -29.01 8.37
CA ARG A 802 48.95 -29.04 9.52
C ARG A 802 48.62 -27.85 10.44
N PRO A 803 48.62 -28.05 11.77
CA PRO A 803 48.14 -27.07 12.75
C PRO A 803 48.90 -25.74 12.71
#